data_AF-A0A3D0MU93-F1
#
_entry.id   AF-A0A3D0MU93-F1
#
_cell.length_a   1.000
_cell.length_b   1.000
_cell.length_c   1.000
_cell.angle_alpha   90.00
_cell.angle_beta   90.00
_cell.angle_gamma   90.00
#
_symmetry.space_group_name_H-M   'P 1'
#
loop_
_entity.id
_entity.type
_entity.pdbx_description
1 polymer ?
#
loop_
_entity_poly.entity_id
_entity_poly.type
_entity_poly.pdbx_seq_one_letter_code
_entity_poly.pdbx_strand_id
1 'polypeptide(L)'
;MSKLISSIFIFTFLFTNQIFSQWKDSHLKNSESNIVFNEKYFVTESSIQNSNNIISNRTAQDWRNAIDSVWGPGLSTTEKLRIFDSFWNKIDSSFACFNNITDNWLSLKQIHRPEVAAGVSRGRFAAIMSILSLALKEVHTKAQDNGVLFQNWNDPVFYIGGWGLNRFGAGITPLPDSSLLVYKVVPNHPLGLQPGDIILGYDGIKWNTLAHQMLSYQLPVRGLWGSSPSSFAHSLLLSAGVNYHLFETIDIKKAGTDEIISLPTNLMLGFNTNISLDEQMDIPGIPKPDYTSGEYVTYGILSGTNIGYIYCVQWSGNASAHFYNAVNSLKNTNGLILDFRTNFGGNMFLSDSALKILFASEIPTIDWARRTSPSNHTAMTSNNVWSSYTIKGTPPGYNKPVAMLVGPGAVSSGDQVALRIKYHPRVRIFGKPTNSAFNSPVTLNLHQDWFTRYSPSESYELKSPTAYLTHREFPIDVNVWLTREGVIQGRDDVVESAKNWINIFYGNSSVIFTDNAETGITKWVTNQGWGTIKSNATSPVNSFTDSPKGNYKNNADNTFTMKNPVNTSSFEAVVLSFKHLYKTQSFKDYCYVEVSSNNGSTWQEVSAFSGVISSMYEMKIDISKAANRSSSVKIRFRLKSDGSTNNDGWFIDDIAITGYTGNTSSPLSVDPNEIAGNYELYQNFPNPFNPETNISFSIPVKSNVEIKVYDIMGREIITLANSIYSQGIHSVRFDGTGLSSGIYFYKMNMINIESGEKFSDMKKMILVK
;
A
#
# COMPACT_ATOMS: atom_id res chain seq x y z
N MET A 1 -31.13 11.05 -10.72
CA MET A 1 -30.29 10.49 -9.63
C MET A 1 -30.14 8.96 -9.67
N SER A 2 -31.02 8.18 -10.31
CA SER A 2 -30.87 6.72 -10.49
C SER A 2 -29.85 6.29 -11.56
N LYS A 3 -29.47 7.19 -12.49
CA LYS A 3 -28.46 6.97 -13.55
C LYS A 3 -27.01 7.13 -13.11
N LEU A 4 -26.74 7.50 -11.85
CA LEU A 4 -25.39 7.82 -11.36
C LEU A 4 -24.75 6.67 -10.57
N ILE A 5 -25.55 5.69 -10.13
CA ILE A 5 -25.10 4.62 -9.25
C ILE A 5 -24.61 3.40 -10.06
N SER A 6 -25.07 3.23 -11.30
CA SER A 6 -24.52 2.25 -12.26
C SER A 6 -23.07 2.57 -12.65
N SER A 7 -22.67 3.85 -12.59
CA SER A 7 -21.29 4.31 -12.85
C SER A 7 -20.25 3.76 -11.85
N ILE A 8 -20.69 3.42 -10.63
CA ILE A 8 -19.83 3.18 -9.45
C ILE A 8 -19.09 1.83 -9.52
N PHE A 9 -19.61 0.87 -10.29
CA PHE A 9 -18.89 -0.36 -10.61
C PHE A 9 -18.45 -0.40 -12.07
N ILE A 10 -19.24 0.16 -13.00
CA ILE A 10 -19.07 0.04 -14.46
C ILE A 10 -17.85 0.80 -15.00
N PHE A 11 -17.36 1.87 -14.37
CA PHE A 11 -16.22 2.61 -14.96
C PHE A 11 -14.84 1.96 -14.76
N THR A 12 -14.76 0.89 -13.95
CA THR A 12 -13.63 -0.06 -13.97
C THR A 12 -13.66 -1.00 -15.18
N PHE A 13 -14.75 -1.03 -15.97
CA PHE A 13 -15.00 -2.06 -16.99
C PHE A 13 -14.60 -1.70 -18.43
N LEU A 14 -14.32 -0.44 -18.80
CA LEU A 14 -14.34 -0.05 -20.22
C LEU A 14 -13.00 0.19 -20.95
N PHE A 15 -11.82 0.05 -20.33
CA PHE A 15 -10.57 0.38 -21.05
C PHE A 15 -9.39 -0.60 -20.93
N THR A 16 -9.63 -1.86 -20.55
CA THR A 16 -8.61 -2.92 -20.69
C THR A 16 -8.42 -3.42 -22.14
N ASN A 17 -9.33 -3.07 -23.06
CA ASN A 17 -9.34 -3.65 -24.41
C ASN A 17 -8.41 -3.00 -25.44
N GLN A 18 -7.87 -1.79 -25.21
CA GLN A 18 -7.08 -1.12 -26.26
C GLN A 18 -5.63 -1.60 -26.38
N ILE A 19 -5.04 -2.18 -25.33
CA ILE A 19 -3.64 -2.66 -25.36
C ILE A 19 -3.57 -4.20 -25.50
N PHE A 20 -4.61 -4.94 -25.11
CA PHE A 20 -4.69 -6.39 -25.28
C PHE A 20 -5.40 -6.84 -26.57
N SER A 21 -5.76 -5.93 -27.47
CA SER A 21 -6.31 -6.24 -28.81
C SER A 21 -5.34 -7.04 -29.71
N GLN A 22 -4.07 -7.20 -29.31
CA GLN A 22 -3.10 -8.07 -29.98
C GLN A 22 -3.26 -9.56 -29.58
N TRP A 23 -4.15 -9.90 -28.65
CA TRP A 23 -4.42 -11.28 -28.24
C TRP A 23 -5.61 -11.86 -29.00
N LYS A 24 -5.32 -12.58 -30.10
CA LYS A 24 -6.24 -13.57 -30.67
C LYS A 24 -5.99 -14.92 -30.00
N ASP A 25 -6.60 -15.15 -28.85
CA ASP A 25 -6.87 -16.52 -28.41
C ASP A 25 -8.06 -17.02 -29.24
N SER A 26 -7.81 -17.95 -30.17
CA SER A 26 -8.82 -18.49 -31.09
C SER A 26 -9.97 -19.23 -30.41
N HIS A 27 -9.92 -19.42 -29.08
CA HIS A 27 -10.99 -20.00 -28.28
C HIS A 27 -11.81 -18.99 -27.48
N LEU A 28 -11.45 -17.71 -27.50
CA LEU A 28 -12.23 -16.62 -26.91
C LEU A 28 -12.90 -15.84 -28.04
N LYS A 29 -14.13 -16.22 -28.38
CA LYS A 29 -14.98 -15.37 -29.23
C LYS A 29 -15.17 -14.04 -28.49
N ASN A 30 -14.71 -12.96 -29.11
CA ASN A 30 -15.07 -11.58 -28.78
C ASN A 30 -16.59 -11.48 -28.59
N SER A 31 -17.05 -11.49 -27.34
CA SER A 31 -18.37 -11.00 -27.00
C SER A 31 -18.18 -9.65 -26.33
N GLU A 32 -18.26 -8.61 -27.16
CA GLU A 32 -18.75 -7.30 -26.74
C GLU A 32 -20.14 -7.50 -26.13
N SER A 33 -20.19 -7.84 -24.85
CA SER A 33 -21.41 -7.68 -24.08
C SER A 33 -21.25 -6.39 -23.30
N ASN A 34 -21.90 -5.34 -23.82
CA ASN A 34 -22.34 -4.24 -22.98
C ASN A 34 -23.23 -4.86 -21.90
N ILE A 35 -22.63 -5.22 -20.76
CA ILE A 35 -23.38 -5.58 -19.57
C ILE A 35 -24.03 -4.28 -19.09
N VAL A 36 -25.22 -4.03 -19.62
CA VAL A 36 -26.18 -3.13 -19.00
C VAL A 36 -26.49 -3.76 -17.65
N PHE A 37 -25.87 -3.27 -16.58
CA PHE A 37 -26.44 -3.46 -15.25
C PHE A 37 -27.84 -2.84 -15.33
N ASN A 38 -28.84 -3.72 -15.40
CA ASN A 38 -30.23 -3.29 -15.42
C ASN A 38 -30.45 -2.43 -14.18
N GLU A 39 -30.88 -1.18 -14.35
CA GLU A 39 -31.20 -0.22 -13.28
C GLU A 39 -32.29 -0.74 -12.31
N LYS A 40 -32.84 -1.94 -12.57
CA LYS A 40 -33.79 -2.67 -11.73
C LYS A 40 -33.24 -3.20 -10.40
N TYR A 41 -31.93 -3.16 -10.16
CA TYR A 41 -31.33 -3.67 -8.91
C TYR A 41 -31.03 -2.59 -7.87
N PHE A 42 -31.54 -1.36 -8.07
CA PHE A 42 -31.69 -0.42 -6.97
C PHE A 42 -32.94 -0.79 -6.19
N VAL A 43 -32.71 -1.25 -4.96
CA VAL A 43 -33.71 -1.67 -3.98
C VAL A 43 -34.90 -0.71 -3.98
N THR A 44 -36.04 -1.20 -4.45
CA THR A 44 -37.35 -0.56 -4.22
C THR A 44 -37.88 -1.03 -2.87
N GLU A 45 -38.26 -0.08 -2.01
CA GLU A 45 -38.73 -0.24 -0.63
C GLU A 45 -40.10 -0.95 -0.50
N SER A 46 -40.22 -2.19 -0.97
CA SER A 46 -41.47 -2.94 -0.76
C SER A 46 -41.22 -4.39 -0.38
N SER A 47 -40.64 -4.57 0.81
CA SER A 47 -40.99 -5.65 1.76
C SER A 47 -40.24 -5.43 3.08
N ILE A 48 -40.62 -4.34 3.78
CA ILE A 48 -40.36 -4.25 5.21
C ILE A 48 -41.34 -5.23 5.88
N GLN A 49 -40.83 -6.02 6.83
CA GLN A 49 -41.53 -7.01 7.66
C GLN A 49 -41.70 -8.42 7.06
N ASN A 50 -40.74 -9.30 7.37
CA ASN A 50 -41.01 -10.52 8.15
C ASN A 50 -39.72 -11.33 8.36
N SER A 51 -38.92 -10.95 9.36
CA SER A 51 -38.31 -11.96 10.21
C SER A 51 -38.10 -11.36 11.60
N ASN A 52 -38.80 -11.92 12.58
CA ASN A 52 -38.65 -11.61 14.01
C ASN A 52 -37.29 -12.10 14.57
N ASN A 53 -36.21 -12.14 13.79
CA ASN A 53 -35.02 -12.91 14.13
C ASN A 53 -33.69 -12.16 13.93
N ILE A 54 -33.54 -10.94 14.44
CA ILE A 54 -32.21 -10.43 14.78
C ILE A 54 -32.02 -10.81 16.25
N ILE A 55 -31.21 -11.85 16.50
CA ILE A 55 -31.07 -12.54 17.79
C ILE A 55 -29.58 -12.68 18.10
N SER A 56 -29.13 -12.10 19.21
CA SER A 56 -27.78 -12.26 19.77
C SER A 56 -27.51 -13.74 20.17
N ASN A 57 -26.26 -14.22 20.02
CA ASN A 57 -25.81 -15.61 20.31
C ASN A 57 -26.12 -16.74 19.29
N ARG A 58 -26.21 -16.45 17.99
CA ARG A 58 -26.34 -17.50 16.95
C ARG A 58 -25.11 -18.40 16.83
N THR A 59 -25.34 -19.71 16.76
CA THR A 59 -24.33 -20.70 16.36
C THR A 59 -24.12 -20.67 14.84
N ALA A 60 -23.06 -21.34 14.35
CA ALA A 60 -22.86 -21.53 12.91
C ALA A 60 -24.06 -22.21 12.22
N GLN A 61 -24.78 -23.09 12.93
CA GLN A 61 -25.97 -23.76 12.41
C GLN A 61 -27.16 -22.79 12.28
N ASP A 62 -27.30 -21.84 13.21
CA ASP A 62 -28.38 -20.84 13.14
C ASP A 62 -28.19 -19.88 11.96
N TRP A 63 -26.94 -19.52 11.67
CA TRP A 63 -26.61 -18.75 10.46
C TRP A 63 -26.89 -19.55 9.19
N ARG A 64 -26.55 -20.85 9.17
CA ARG A 64 -26.89 -21.75 8.05
C ARG A 64 -28.40 -21.83 7.82
N ASN A 65 -29.17 -22.03 8.88
CA ASN A 65 -30.63 -22.06 8.79
C ASN A 65 -31.21 -20.73 8.24
N ALA A 66 -30.64 -19.59 8.65
CA ALA A 66 -31.05 -18.29 8.11
C ALA A 66 -30.76 -18.17 6.61
N ILE A 67 -29.54 -18.43 6.15
CA ILE A 67 -29.21 -18.32 4.73
C ILE A 67 -30.02 -19.32 3.87
N ASP A 68 -30.36 -20.49 4.42
CA ASP A 68 -31.19 -21.49 3.73
C ASP A 68 -32.65 -21.02 3.57
N SER A 69 -33.15 -20.26 4.55
CA SER A 69 -34.54 -19.77 4.56
C SER A 69 -34.79 -18.56 3.65
N VAL A 70 -33.81 -17.66 3.50
CA VAL A 70 -34.03 -16.35 2.86
C VAL A 70 -34.17 -16.45 1.34
N TRP A 71 -33.34 -17.24 0.68
CA TRP A 71 -33.28 -17.30 -0.79
C TRP A 71 -33.82 -18.61 -1.38
N GLY A 72 -34.31 -19.52 -0.53
CA GLY A 72 -34.90 -20.80 -0.92
C GLY A 72 -33.93 -21.71 -1.69
N PRO A 73 -34.45 -22.68 -2.48
CA PRO A 73 -33.62 -23.65 -3.17
C PRO A 73 -32.79 -23.03 -4.32
N GLY A 74 -33.29 -21.99 -5.00
CA GLY A 74 -32.63 -21.39 -6.17
C GLY A 74 -32.49 -22.35 -7.35
N LEU A 75 -31.35 -22.28 -8.06
CA LEU A 75 -31.05 -23.12 -9.22
C LEU A 75 -31.00 -24.62 -8.85
N SER A 76 -31.25 -25.49 -9.83
CA SER A 76 -31.13 -26.94 -9.65
C SER A 76 -29.70 -27.34 -9.28
N THR A 77 -29.54 -28.49 -8.63
CA THR A 77 -28.21 -29.02 -8.27
C THR A 77 -27.29 -29.14 -9.49
N THR A 78 -27.82 -29.55 -10.64
CA THR A 78 -27.07 -29.65 -11.91
C THR A 78 -26.54 -28.29 -12.36
N GLU A 79 -27.36 -27.24 -12.28
CA GLU A 79 -26.94 -25.88 -12.65
C GLU A 79 -25.89 -25.32 -11.69
N LYS A 80 -26.05 -25.54 -10.38
CA LYS A 80 -25.06 -25.16 -9.37
C LYS A 80 -23.72 -25.85 -9.58
N LEU A 81 -23.72 -27.15 -9.86
CA LEU A 81 -22.50 -27.90 -10.19
C LEU A 81 -21.84 -27.36 -11.47
N ARG A 82 -22.61 -26.96 -12.48
CA ARG A 82 -22.05 -26.34 -13.69
C ARG A 82 -21.36 -25.00 -13.38
N ILE A 83 -21.99 -24.15 -12.56
CA ILE A 83 -21.42 -22.87 -12.12
C ILE A 83 -20.12 -23.11 -11.33
N PHE A 84 -20.17 -24.02 -10.34
CA PHE A 84 -19.03 -24.39 -9.52
C PHE A 84 -17.86 -24.88 -10.38
N ASP A 85 -18.11 -25.85 -11.26
CA ASP A 85 -17.07 -26.47 -12.08
C ASP A 85 -16.51 -25.48 -13.11
N SER A 86 -17.35 -24.60 -13.67
CA SER A 86 -16.90 -23.54 -14.60
C SER A 86 -15.95 -22.56 -13.90
N PHE A 87 -16.33 -22.06 -12.72
CA PHE A 87 -15.48 -21.21 -11.91
C PHE A 87 -14.18 -21.92 -11.53
N TRP A 88 -14.29 -23.11 -10.94
CA TRP A 88 -13.16 -23.89 -10.47
C TRP A 88 -12.15 -24.13 -11.60
N ASN A 89 -12.61 -24.70 -12.71
CA ASN A 89 -11.72 -25.08 -13.81
C ASN A 89 -11.05 -23.84 -14.42
N LYS A 90 -11.72 -22.69 -14.43
CA LYS A 90 -11.11 -21.46 -14.95
C LYS A 90 -10.05 -20.90 -14.01
N ILE A 91 -10.32 -20.85 -12.70
CA ILE A 91 -9.33 -20.43 -11.71
C ILE A 91 -8.14 -21.39 -11.70
N ASP A 92 -8.39 -22.70 -11.66
CA ASP A 92 -7.35 -23.73 -11.58
C ASP A 92 -6.45 -23.79 -12.83
N SER A 93 -6.98 -23.43 -14.02
CA SER A 93 -6.22 -23.42 -15.27
C SER A 93 -5.58 -22.07 -15.61
N SER A 94 -6.24 -20.93 -15.32
CA SER A 94 -5.81 -19.60 -15.79
C SER A 94 -5.45 -18.55 -14.73
N PHE A 95 -5.90 -18.63 -13.46
CA PHE A 95 -5.54 -17.63 -12.45
C PHE A 95 -4.03 -17.56 -12.19
N ALA A 96 -3.44 -16.38 -12.34
CA ALA A 96 -2.00 -16.14 -12.25
C ALA A 96 -1.51 -15.87 -10.82
N CYS A 97 -2.38 -15.36 -9.94
CA CYS A 97 -1.97 -14.86 -8.64
C CYS A 97 -1.95 -15.94 -7.55
N PHE A 98 -1.60 -17.19 -7.86
CA PHE A 98 -1.45 -18.23 -6.83
C PHE A 98 -0.21 -18.03 -5.95
N ASN A 99 0.73 -17.21 -6.39
CA ASN A 99 1.91 -16.86 -5.61
C ASN A 99 1.50 -16.24 -4.26
N ASN A 100 2.18 -16.67 -3.19
CA ASN A 100 1.92 -16.24 -1.81
C ASN A 100 0.55 -16.66 -1.22
N ILE A 101 -0.23 -17.51 -1.90
CA ILE A 101 -1.41 -18.16 -1.30
C ILE A 101 -0.98 -19.45 -0.60
N THR A 102 -1.33 -19.59 0.68
CA THR A 102 -1.02 -20.76 1.51
C THR A 102 -2.18 -21.75 1.62
N ASP A 103 -3.39 -21.34 1.24
CA ASP A 103 -4.58 -22.16 1.32
C ASP A 103 -4.48 -23.34 0.36
N ASN A 104 -4.84 -24.54 0.84
CA ASN A 104 -4.84 -25.74 0.01
C ASN A 104 -6.05 -25.69 -0.94
N TRP A 105 -5.84 -25.07 -2.10
CA TRP A 105 -6.87 -24.92 -3.13
C TRP A 105 -7.60 -26.24 -3.35
N LEU A 106 -6.89 -27.30 -3.75
CA LEU A 106 -7.48 -28.61 -4.07
C LEU A 106 -8.38 -29.18 -2.97
N SER A 107 -8.01 -29.00 -1.70
CA SER A 107 -8.82 -29.46 -0.57
C SER A 107 -10.20 -28.80 -0.52
N LEU A 108 -10.32 -27.52 -0.94
CA LEU A 108 -11.59 -26.79 -0.97
C LEU A 108 -12.57 -27.43 -1.96
N LYS A 109 -12.11 -27.93 -3.12
CA LYS A 109 -12.98 -28.68 -4.05
C LYS A 109 -13.41 -30.01 -3.45
N GLN A 110 -12.50 -30.72 -2.79
CA GLN A 110 -12.79 -32.02 -2.17
C GLN A 110 -13.85 -31.89 -1.08
N ILE A 111 -13.87 -30.75 -0.37
CA ILE A 111 -14.86 -30.46 0.68
C ILE A 111 -16.17 -29.98 0.06
N HIS A 112 -16.14 -28.93 -0.77
CA HIS A 112 -17.36 -28.21 -1.12
C HIS A 112 -18.07 -28.72 -2.37
N ARG A 113 -17.37 -29.36 -3.32
CA ARG A 113 -18.05 -29.88 -4.51
C ARG A 113 -19.02 -31.02 -4.17
N PRO A 114 -18.66 -32.00 -3.31
CA PRO A 114 -19.61 -33.01 -2.84
C PRO A 114 -20.78 -32.40 -2.05
N GLU A 115 -20.51 -31.36 -1.26
CA GLU A 115 -21.56 -30.61 -0.54
C GLU A 115 -22.58 -30.03 -1.53
N VAL A 116 -22.14 -29.36 -2.60
CA VAL A 116 -23.04 -28.86 -3.65
C VAL A 116 -23.81 -30.00 -4.32
N ALA A 117 -23.16 -31.14 -4.58
CA ALA A 117 -23.79 -32.31 -5.21
C ALA A 117 -24.88 -32.95 -4.33
N ALA A 118 -24.77 -32.86 -3.01
CA ALA A 118 -25.78 -33.33 -2.06
C ALA A 118 -27.07 -32.48 -2.07
N GLY A 119 -27.04 -31.31 -2.72
CA GLY A 119 -28.17 -30.39 -2.82
C GLY A 119 -28.15 -29.37 -1.71
N VAL A 120 -27.69 -28.16 -2.03
CA VAL A 120 -27.66 -27.00 -1.11
C VAL A 120 -28.68 -25.94 -1.52
N SER A 121 -29.08 -25.07 -0.59
CA SER A 121 -29.90 -23.88 -0.89
C SER A 121 -29.16 -22.87 -1.79
N ARG A 122 -29.86 -21.82 -2.26
CA ARG A 122 -29.20 -20.71 -2.99
C ARG A 122 -28.20 -19.96 -2.10
N GLY A 123 -28.60 -19.65 -0.86
CA GLY A 123 -27.76 -18.94 0.10
C GLY A 123 -26.50 -19.72 0.46
N ARG A 124 -26.64 -21.03 0.74
CA ARG A 124 -25.49 -21.90 1.02
C ARG A 124 -24.57 -22.05 -0.20
N PHE A 125 -25.11 -22.13 -1.41
CA PHE A 125 -24.29 -22.14 -2.62
C PHE A 125 -23.48 -20.83 -2.79
N ALA A 126 -24.10 -19.68 -2.55
CA ALA A 126 -23.41 -18.38 -2.55
C ALA A 126 -22.30 -18.30 -1.48
N ALA A 127 -22.53 -18.84 -0.29
CA ALA A 127 -21.50 -18.97 0.74
C ALA A 127 -20.31 -19.84 0.29
N ILE A 128 -20.57 -21.00 -0.32
CA ILE A 128 -19.51 -21.88 -0.86
C ILE A 128 -18.65 -21.13 -1.89
N MET A 129 -19.29 -20.42 -2.83
CA MET A 129 -18.57 -19.64 -3.84
C MET A 129 -17.80 -18.47 -3.23
N SER A 130 -18.29 -17.89 -2.13
CA SER A 130 -17.59 -16.86 -1.35
C SER A 130 -16.33 -17.41 -0.67
N ILE A 131 -16.40 -18.62 -0.08
CA ILE A 131 -15.24 -19.30 0.52
C ILE A 131 -14.14 -19.50 -0.52
N LEU A 132 -14.49 -20.01 -1.71
CA LEU A 132 -13.53 -20.20 -2.79
C LEU A 132 -12.91 -18.87 -3.23
N SER A 133 -13.71 -17.80 -3.31
CA SER A 133 -13.22 -16.47 -3.70
C SER A 133 -12.26 -15.88 -2.65
N LEU A 134 -12.60 -16.00 -1.35
CA LEU A 134 -11.76 -15.51 -0.25
C LEU A 134 -10.44 -16.27 -0.14
N ALA A 135 -10.44 -17.58 -0.43
CA ALA A 135 -9.22 -18.39 -0.44
C ALA A 135 -8.20 -17.92 -1.50
N LEU A 136 -8.65 -17.20 -2.53
CA LEU A 136 -7.77 -16.62 -3.54
C LEU A 136 -7.10 -15.34 -3.08
N LYS A 137 -7.54 -14.75 -1.95
CA LYS A 137 -6.97 -13.54 -1.32
C LYS A 137 -6.81 -12.36 -2.30
N GLU A 138 -7.66 -12.28 -3.31
CA GLU A 138 -7.52 -11.31 -4.39
C GLU A 138 -8.85 -10.54 -4.57
N VAL A 139 -8.78 -9.21 -4.53
CA VAL A 139 -9.96 -8.34 -4.46
C VAL A 139 -10.81 -8.33 -5.73
N HIS A 140 -10.27 -8.65 -6.91
CA HIS A 140 -11.07 -8.69 -8.14
C HIS A 140 -11.75 -10.05 -8.34
N THR A 141 -11.19 -11.12 -7.80
CA THR A 141 -11.59 -12.50 -8.09
C THR A 141 -12.72 -12.95 -7.17
N LYS A 142 -13.96 -12.63 -7.57
CA LYS A 142 -15.18 -12.87 -6.79
C LYS A 142 -16.24 -13.57 -7.61
N ALA A 143 -16.63 -14.79 -7.23
CA ALA A 143 -17.81 -15.45 -7.78
C ALA A 143 -19.07 -14.93 -7.08
N GLN A 144 -19.93 -14.23 -7.82
CA GLN A 144 -21.04 -13.46 -7.24
C GLN A 144 -22.38 -13.92 -7.80
N ASP A 145 -23.35 -14.12 -6.90
CA ASP A 145 -24.77 -14.27 -7.23
C ASP A 145 -25.47 -12.92 -7.07
N ASN A 146 -25.97 -12.35 -8.18
CA ASN A 146 -26.67 -11.07 -8.17
C ASN A 146 -27.93 -11.10 -7.30
N GLY A 147 -28.62 -12.24 -7.26
CA GLY A 147 -29.85 -12.42 -6.48
C GLY A 147 -29.63 -12.75 -5.01
N VAL A 148 -28.38 -12.85 -4.54
CA VAL A 148 -28.06 -12.99 -3.11
C VAL A 148 -27.33 -11.74 -2.61
N LEU A 149 -26.33 -11.28 -3.35
CA LEU A 149 -25.40 -10.26 -2.85
C LEU A 149 -25.89 -8.82 -3.06
N PHE A 150 -26.93 -8.59 -3.88
CA PHE A 150 -27.38 -7.24 -4.26
C PHE A 150 -28.89 -7.00 -4.11
N GLN A 151 -29.62 -7.91 -3.45
CA GLN A 151 -31.08 -7.78 -3.26
C GLN A 151 -31.44 -6.84 -2.10
N ASN A 152 -31.31 -7.28 -0.86
CA ASN A 152 -31.69 -6.48 0.30
C ASN A 152 -30.52 -6.30 1.27
N TRP A 153 -30.43 -5.11 1.85
CA TRP A 153 -29.37 -4.79 2.81
C TRP A 153 -29.47 -5.61 4.10
N ASN A 154 -30.70 -5.92 4.53
CA ASN A 154 -30.97 -6.66 5.77
C ASN A 154 -30.84 -8.19 5.61
N ASP A 155 -30.46 -8.66 4.43
CA ASP A 155 -30.22 -10.09 4.22
C ASP A 155 -28.97 -10.55 5.02
N PRO A 156 -28.88 -11.84 5.38
CA PRO A 156 -27.72 -12.41 6.10
C PRO A 156 -26.51 -12.56 5.16
N VAL A 157 -25.99 -11.42 4.70
CA VAL A 157 -24.76 -11.26 3.90
C VAL A 157 -23.72 -10.57 4.77
N PHE A 158 -22.51 -11.12 4.80
CA PHE A 158 -21.38 -10.50 5.49
C PHE A 158 -20.64 -9.57 4.53
N TYR A 159 -20.56 -8.30 4.88
CA TYR A 159 -19.85 -7.29 4.09
C TYR A 159 -18.40 -7.16 4.58
N ILE A 160 -17.43 -7.04 3.68
CA ILE A 160 -16.02 -6.76 3.99
C ILE A 160 -15.58 -5.47 3.30
N GLY A 161 -14.77 -4.67 3.99
CA GLY A 161 -14.39 -3.31 3.59
C GLY A 161 -15.37 -2.26 4.09
N GLY A 162 -15.21 -1.02 3.62
CA GLY A 162 -16.07 0.10 4.00
C GLY A 162 -15.87 1.37 3.17
N TRP A 163 -14.92 1.37 2.23
CA TRP A 163 -14.65 2.48 1.33
C TRP A 163 -15.75 2.70 0.29
N GLY A 164 -15.86 3.93 -0.19
CA GLY A 164 -16.86 4.34 -1.17
C GLY A 164 -18.19 4.72 -0.52
N LEU A 165 -19.29 4.62 -1.28
CA LEU A 165 -20.62 4.93 -0.75
C LEU A 165 -21.08 3.81 0.18
N ASN A 166 -21.40 4.15 1.42
CA ASN A 166 -22.15 3.26 2.30
C ASN A 166 -23.24 4.00 3.09
N ARG A 167 -24.08 3.20 3.75
CA ARG A 167 -25.27 3.63 4.50
C ARG A 167 -25.07 3.64 6.01
N PHE A 168 -23.86 3.43 6.50
CA PHE A 168 -23.63 3.49 7.94
C PHE A 168 -23.82 4.91 8.45
N GLY A 169 -23.56 5.93 7.62
CA GLY A 169 -23.68 7.33 8.03
C GLY A 169 -22.48 7.86 8.83
N ALA A 170 -21.51 7.00 9.14
CA ALA A 170 -20.25 7.36 9.78
C ALA A 170 -19.06 6.72 9.06
N GLY A 171 -17.98 7.49 8.95
CA GLY A 171 -16.67 7.02 8.57
C GLY A 171 -15.94 6.46 9.78
N ILE A 172 -15.49 5.20 9.67
CA ILE A 172 -14.70 4.55 10.71
C ILE A 172 -13.35 4.10 10.16
N THR A 173 -12.37 3.95 11.03
CA THR A 173 -11.06 3.41 10.66
C THR A 173 -10.44 2.58 11.79
N PRO A 174 -9.77 1.45 11.49
CA PRO A 174 -9.10 0.64 12.50
C PRO A 174 -7.89 1.31 13.15
N LEU A 175 -7.88 1.31 14.49
CA LEU A 175 -6.73 1.64 15.34
C LEU A 175 -5.82 0.41 15.56
N PRO A 176 -4.58 0.60 16.04
CA PRO A 176 -3.64 -0.51 16.27
C PRO A 176 -4.15 -1.60 17.21
N ASP A 177 -5.01 -1.26 18.17
CA ASP A 177 -5.65 -2.20 19.11
C ASP A 177 -6.91 -2.90 18.53
N SER A 178 -7.17 -2.70 17.24
CA SER A 178 -8.35 -3.18 16.49
C SER A 178 -9.69 -2.52 16.87
N SER A 179 -9.69 -1.52 17.75
CA SER A 179 -10.87 -0.67 17.96
C SER A 179 -11.07 0.27 16.76
N LEU A 180 -12.27 0.80 16.57
CA LEU A 180 -12.62 1.51 15.33
C LEU A 180 -12.95 2.96 15.61
N LEU A 181 -12.06 3.85 15.20
CA LEU A 181 -12.21 5.29 15.37
C LEU A 181 -13.23 5.84 14.38
N VAL A 182 -14.26 6.51 14.88
CA VAL A 182 -15.17 7.33 14.08
C VAL A 182 -14.45 8.64 13.71
N TYR A 183 -14.23 8.88 12.42
CA TYR A 183 -13.51 10.06 11.91
C TYR A 183 -14.41 11.08 11.21
N LYS A 184 -15.58 10.65 10.74
CA LYS A 184 -16.54 11.50 10.02
C LYS A 184 -17.95 11.01 10.30
N VAL A 185 -18.94 11.89 10.42
CA VAL A 185 -20.33 11.51 10.67
C VAL A 185 -21.26 12.46 9.91
N VAL A 186 -22.36 11.93 9.37
CA VAL A 186 -23.42 12.78 8.81
C VAL A 186 -24.18 13.53 9.93
N PRO A 187 -24.82 14.67 9.63
CA PRO A 187 -25.72 15.31 10.57
C PRO A 187 -26.85 14.36 11.02
N ASN A 188 -27.27 14.48 12.28
CA ASN A 188 -28.40 13.72 12.88
C ASN A 188 -28.28 12.19 12.75
N HIS A 189 -27.07 11.65 12.90
CA HIS A 189 -26.83 10.21 12.88
C HIS A 189 -27.68 9.49 13.94
N PRO A 190 -28.41 8.39 13.62
CA PRO A 190 -29.36 7.77 14.56
C PRO A 190 -28.74 7.25 15.86
N LEU A 191 -27.48 6.80 15.81
CA LEU A 191 -26.71 6.37 16.98
C LEU A 191 -26.06 7.52 17.77
N GLY A 192 -26.26 8.78 17.38
CA GLY A 192 -25.62 9.93 18.04
C GLY A 192 -24.08 9.89 17.99
N LEU A 193 -23.51 9.34 16.91
CA LEU A 193 -22.07 9.25 16.72
C LEU A 193 -21.47 10.64 16.50
N GLN A 194 -20.24 10.82 16.94
CA GLN A 194 -19.42 12.00 16.67
C GLN A 194 -17.97 11.60 16.34
N PRO A 195 -17.22 12.43 15.59
CA PRO A 195 -15.77 12.22 15.43
C PRO A 195 -15.08 12.06 16.79
N GLY A 196 -14.22 11.04 16.92
CA GLY A 196 -13.54 10.69 18.17
C GLY A 196 -14.24 9.61 19.01
N ASP A 197 -15.48 9.22 18.70
CA ASP A 197 -16.08 8.01 19.25
C ASP A 197 -15.31 6.77 18.77
N ILE A 198 -15.30 5.72 19.59
CA ILE A 198 -14.68 4.43 19.25
C ILE A 198 -15.75 3.33 19.26
N ILE A 199 -15.95 2.65 18.13
CA ILE A 199 -16.77 1.44 18.07
C ILE A 199 -15.91 0.26 18.55
N LEU A 200 -16.39 -0.42 19.58
CA LEU A 200 -15.71 -1.55 20.19
C LEU A 200 -16.14 -2.88 19.60
N GLY A 201 -17.43 -3.00 19.26
CA GLY A 201 -18.02 -4.27 18.89
C GLY A 201 -19.54 -4.24 18.83
N TYR A 202 -20.12 -5.43 18.81
CA TYR A 202 -21.56 -5.64 18.81
C TYR A 202 -21.91 -6.72 19.84
N ASP A 203 -23.07 -6.58 20.47
CA ASP A 203 -23.61 -7.55 21.43
C ASP A 203 -22.64 -7.91 22.58
N GLY A 204 -21.84 -6.94 23.03
CA GLY A 204 -20.82 -7.13 24.08
C GLY A 204 -19.55 -7.82 23.62
N ILE A 205 -19.41 -8.14 22.32
CA ILE A 205 -18.27 -8.85 21.73
C ILE A 205 -17.46 -7.89 20.88
N LYS A 206 -16.14 -7.82 21.13
CA LYS A 206 -15.21 -7.01 20.34
C LYS A 206 -15.31 -7.36 18.84
N TRP A 207 -15.36 -6.33 18.00
CA TRP A 207 -15.54 -6.52 16.55
C TRP A 207 -14.46 -7.42 15.95
N ASN A 208 -13.20 -7.28 16.38
CA ASN A 208 -12.12 -8.10 15.86
C ASN A 208 -12.37 -9.60 16.05
N THR A 209 -12.99 -10.00 17.16
CA THR A 209 -13.31 -11.39 17.48
C THR A 209 -14.51 -11.83 16.66
N LEU A 210 -15.54 -10.98 16.62
CA LEU A 210 -16.78 -11.23 15.92
C LEU A 210 -16.58 -11.36 14.40
N ALA A 211 -15.76 -10.50 13.79
CA ALA A 211 -15.47 -10.54 12.36
C ALA A 211 -14.80 -11.87 11.94
N HIS A 212 -13.90 -12.42 12.76
CA HIS A 212 -13.31 -13.74 12.52
C HIS A 212 -14.33 -14.87 12.71
N GLN A 213 -15.23 -14.75 13.71
CA GLN A 213 -16.34 -15.69 13.88
C GLN A 213 -17.27 -15.68 12.66
N MET A 214 -17.60 -14.50 12.11
CA MET A 214 -18.45 -14.36 10.92
C MET A 214 -17.86 -15.07 9.69
N LEU A 215 -16.54 -14.98 9.49
CA LEU A 215 -15.85 -15.75 8.45
C LEU A 215 -16.00 -17.27 8.66
N SER A 216 -15.89 -17.72 9.92
CA SER A 216 -16.06 -19.14 10.27
C SER A 216 -17.49 -19.67 10.10
N TYR A 217 -18.48 -18.78 10.19
CA TYR A 217 -19.90 -19.12 9.97
C TYR A 217 -20.26 -19.28 8.50
N GLN A 218 -19.36 -18.90 7.59
CA GLN A 218 -19.50 -19.15 6.15
C GLN A 218 -20.79 -18.55 5.57
N LEU A 219 -21.04 -17.27 5.83
CA LEU A 219 -22.10 -16.53 5.16
C LEU A 219 -21.68 -16.20 3.71
N PRO A 220 -22.64 -15.90 2.80
CA PRO A 220 -22.33 -15.20 1.57
C PRO A 220 -21.59 -13.89 1.87
N VAL A 221 -20.48 -13.65 1.15
CA VAL A 221 -19.62 -12.48 1.39
C VAL A 221 -19.64 -11.52 0.21
N ARG A 222 -19.71 -10.23 0.51
CA ARG A 222 -19.60 -9.13 -0.47
C ARG A 222 -18.62 -8.08 0.03
N GLY A 223 -18.06 -7.30 -0.90
CA GLY A 223 -17.39 -6.04 -0.58
C GLY A 223 -15.99 -5.96 -1.18
N LEU A 224 -15.14 -5.12 -0.61
CA LEU A 224 -13.78 -4.85 -1.07
C LEU A 224 -12.80 -5.30 0.01
N TRP A 225 -12.36 -6.56 -0.07
CA TRP A 225 -11.30 -7.07 0.80
C TRP A 225 -9.91 -6.71 0.29
N GLY A 226 -8.94 -6.63 1.19
CA GLY A 226 -7.54 -6.45 0.84
C GLY A 226 -6.91 -7.67 0.17
N SER A 227 -5.91 -7.45 -0.67
CA SER A 227 -5.16 -8.54 -1.30
C SER A 227 -3.86 -8.86 -0.56
N SER A 228 -3.27 -7.92 0.19
CA SER A 228 -2.18 -8.20 1.14
C SER A 228 -2.71 -8.60 2.53
N PRO A 229 -1.90 -9.28 3.38
CA PRO A 229 -2.31 -9.61 4.75
C PRO A 229 -2.79 -8.41 5.56
N SER A 230 -2.04 -7.31 5.56
CA SER A 230 -2.40 -6.11 6.32
C SER A 230 -3.65 -5.43 5.78
N SER A 231 -3.79 -5.33 4.45
CA SER A 231 -4.98 -4.72 3.84
C SER A 231 -6.22 -5.58 4.03
N PHE A 232 -6.08 -6.92 4.02
CA PHE A 232 -7.19 -7.82 4.31
C PHE A 232 -7.67 -7.64 5.74
N ALA A 233 -6.75 -7.67 6.72
CA ALA A 233 -7.08 -7.43 8.13
C ALA A 233 -7.73 -6.06 8.34
N HIS A 234 -7.19 -5.01 7.72
CA HIS A 234 -7.76 -3.66 7.80
C HIS A 234 -9.16 -3.62 7.18
N SER A 235 -9.39 -4.21 6.01
CA SER A 235 -10.71 -4.27 5.36
C SER A 235 -11.74 -5.05 6.18
N LEU A 236 -11.32 -6.11 6.87
CA LEU A 236 -12.17 -6.89 7.76
C LEU A 236 -12.60 -6.06 8.98
N LEU A 237 -11.66 -5.36 9.62
CA LEU A 237 -11.96 -4.49 10.75
C LEU A 237 -12.83 -3.29 10.35
N LEU A 238 -12.53 -2.65 9.22
CA LEU A 238 -13.29 -1.53 8.66
C LEU A 238 -14.77 -1.88 8.43
N SER A 239 -15.08 -3.17 8.25
CA SER A 239 -16.43 -3.62 7.90
C SER A 239 -17.46 -3.59 9.02
N ALA A 240 -17.09 -3.25 10.26
CA ALA A 240 -18.07 -3.15 11.36
C ALA A 240 -19.28 -2.29 10.98
N GLY A 241 -19.03 -1.08 10.48
CA GLY A 241 -20.07 -0.12 10.15
C GLY A 241 -21.05 -0.60 9.07
N VAL A 242 -20.68 -1.56 8.22
CA VAL A 242 -21.57 -2.07 7.15
C VAL A 242 -22.26 -3.38 7.53
N ASN A 243 -22.11 -3.86 8.76
CA ASN A 243 -22.69 -5.12 9.23
C ASN A 243 -23.63 -4.96 10.44
N TYR A 244 -24.05 -3.73 10.79
CA TYR A 244 -24.92 -3.49 11.94
C TYR A 244 -26.27 -4.25 11.87
N HIS A 245 -26.74 -4.61 10.68
CA HIS A 245 -27.99 -5.35 10.46
C HIS A 245 -27.93 -6.80 10.95
N LEU A 246 -26.74 -7.31 11.24
CA LEU A 246 -26.52 -8.68 11.71
C LEU A 246 -26.58 -8.82 13.24
N PHE A 247 -26.69 -7.71 13.98
CA PHE A 247 -26.53 -7.65 15.44
C PHE A 247 -27.63 -6.81 16.10
N GLU A 248 -27.86 -6.99 17.40
CA GLU A 248 -28.92 -6.28 18.15
C GLU A 248 -28.45 -4.94 18.71
N THR A 249 -27.20 -4.89 19.17
CA THR A 249 -26.61 -3.75 19.85
C THR A 249 -25.21 -3.45 19.34
N ILE A 250 -24.83 -2.18 19.39
CA ILE A 250 -23.50 -1.69 19.05
C ILE A 250 -22.88 -1.02 20.27
N ASP A 251 -21.64 -1.38 20.57
CA ASP A 251 -20.89 -0.88 21.74
C ASP A 251 -19.97 0.27 21.32
N ILE A 252 -20.18 1.43 21.94
CA ILE A 252 -19.52 2.69 21.57
C ILE A 252 -18.89 3.31 22.83
N LYS A 253 -17.59 3.60 22.76
CA LYS A 253 -16.90 4.46 23.73
C LYS A 253 -16.97 5.92 23.28
N LYS A 254 -17.57 6.80 24.08
CA LYS A 254 -17.82 8.20 23.70
C LYS A 254 -16.55 9.06 23.70
N ALA A 255 -16.43 9.94 22.71
CA ALA A 255 -15.32 10.89 22.57
C ALA A 255 -15.10 11.70 23.86
N GLY A 256 -13.84 11.88 24.26
CA GLY A 256 -13.49 12.68 25.45
C GLY A 256 -13.88 12.07 26.81
N THR A 257 -14.40 10.84 26.83
CA THR A 257 -14.82 10.17 28.08
C THR A 257 -14.35 8.71 28.11
N ASP A 258 -14.47 8.09 29.29
CA ASP A 258 -14.37 6.64 29.46
C ASP A 258 -15.73 5.92 29.44
N GLU A 259 -16.81 6.65 29.15
CA GLU A 259 -18.15 6.10 29.06
C GLU A 259 -18.28 5.15 27.85
N ILE A 260 -18.78 3.94 28.12
CA ILE A 260 -19.16 2.96 27.11
C ILE A 260 -20.69 2.85 27.15
N ILE A 261 -21.31 3.07 26.01
CA ILE A 261 -22.75 2.89 25.82
C ILE A 261 -23.00 1.75 24.84
N SER A 262 -24.05 0.96 25.11
CA SER A 262 -24.57 -0.05 24.18
C SER A 262 -25.90 0.46 23.64
N LEU A 263 -25.98 0.68 22.33
CA LEU A 263 -27.18 1.21 21.67
C LEU A 263 -27.82 0.15 20.77
N PRO A 264 -29.16 0.09 20.69
CA PRO A 264 -29.81 -0.86 19.80
C PRO A 264 -29.58 -0.47 18.33
N THR A 265 -29.19 -1.43 17.50
CA THR A 265 -28.94 -1.23 16.06
C THR A 265 -30.24 -0.95 15.29
N ASN A 266 -31.40 -1.27 15.86
CA ASN A 266 -32.71 -0.96 15.28
C ASN A 266 -32.96 0.56 15.12
N LEU A 267 -32.18 1.41 15.80
CA LEU A 267 -32.15 2.86 15.56
C LEU A 267 -31.71 3.22 14.13
N MET A 268 -30.94 2.33 13.48
CA MET A 268 -30.53 2.49 12.08
C MET A 268 -31.63 2.09 11.08
N LEU A 269 -32.78 1.56 11.53
CA LEU A 269 -33.87 1.18 10.62
C LEU A 269 -34.42 2.40 9.90
N GLY A 270 -34.52 2.30 8.57
CA GLY A 270 -35.00 3.39 7.71
C GLY A 270 -33.98 4.51 7.48
N PHE A 271 -32.80 4.45 8.10
CA PHE A 271 -31.74 5.40 7.82
C PHE A 271 -31.11 5.13 6.44
N ASN A 272 -31.11 6.14 5.57
CA ASN A 272 -30.71 5.98 4.16
C ASN A 272 -29.77 7.11 3.67
N THR A 273 -29.12 7.81 4.60
CA THR A 273 -28.14 8.84 4.22
C THR A 273 -26.84 8.16 3.82
N ASN A 274 -26.46 8.33 2.55
CA ASN A 274 -25.17 7.85 2.06
C ASN A 274 -24.05 8.82 2.43
N ILE A 275 -22.89 8.26 2.76
CA ILE A 275 -21.64 8.99 2.91
C ILE A 275 -20.55 8.30 2.09
N SER A 276 -19.67 9.09 1.48
CA SER A 276 -18.45 8.56 0.86
C SER A 276 -17.34 8.43 1.89
N LEU A 277 -16.78 7.23 2.00
CA LEU A 277 -15.69 6.93 2.91
C LEU A 277 -14.38 6.67 2.17
N ASP A 278 -13.34 7.32 2.67
CA ASP A 278 -12.03 7.45 2.06
C ASP A 278 -10.88 7.33 3.08
N GLU A 279 -11.20 7.18 4.38
CA GLU A 279 -10.28 7.22 5.52
C GLU A 279 -9.35 8.45 5.55
N GLN A 280 -9.90 9.60 5.14
CA GLN A 280 -9.19 10.88 5.06
C GLN A 280 -10.01 11.94 5.79
N MET A 281 -9.35 12.83 6.56
CA MET A 281 -10.04 14.03 7.05
C MET A 281 -10.17 15.04 5.92
N ASP A 282 -11.08 16.00 6.06
CA ASP A 282 -11.19 17.10 5.10
C ASP A 282 -10.00 18.06 5.29
N ILE A 283 -9.37 18.48 4.20
CA ILE A 283 -8.19 19.37 4.25
C ILE A 283 -8.64 20.81 3.96
N PRO A 284 -8.55 21.73 4.94
CA PRO A 284 -9.09 23.08 4.79
C PRO A 284 -8.55 23.79 3.54
N GLY A 285 -9.47 24.31 2.72
CA GLY A 285 -9.14 25.05 1.49
C GLY A 285 -8.82 24.18 0.28
N ILE A 286 -8.82 22.86 0.40
CA ILE A 286 -8.56 21.93 -0.70
C ILE A 286 -9.80 21.06 -0.91
N PRO A 287 -10.55 21.27 -2.02
CA PRO A 287 -11.76 20.49 -2.24
C PRO A 287 -11.39 19.01 -2.38
N LYS A 288 -12.13 18.13 -1.70
CA LYS A 288 -12.03 16.70 -1.95
C LYS A 288 -12.68 16.36 -3.29
N PRO A 289 -12.17 15.38 -4.05
CA PRO A 289 -12.79 14.96 -5.29
C PRO A 289 -14.20 14.41 -5.05
N ASP A 290 -15.17 14.88 -5.81
CA ASP A 290 -16.48 14.27 -5.88
C ASP A 290 -16.54 13.24 -7.03
N TYR A 291 -16.18 12.00 -6.70
CA TYR A 291 -16.23 10.90 -7.68
C TYR A 291 -17.65 10.61 -8.19
N THR A 292 -18.71 11.02 -7.47
CA THR A 292 -20.09 10.81 -7.94
C THR A 292 -20.44 11.72 -9.11
N SER A 293 -19.83 12.91 -9.18
CA SER A 293 -19.92 13.83 -10.32
C SER A 293 -18.83 13.60 -11.38
N GLY A 294 -17.96 12.60 -11.19
CA GLY A 294 -16.85 12.28 -12.10
C GLY A 294 -15.62 13.17 -11.93
N GLU A 295 -15.51 13.89 -10.81
CA GLU A 295 -14.32 14.63 -10.42
C GLU A 295 -13.39 13.71 -9.63
N TYR A 296 -12.33 13.21 -10.29
CA TYR A 296 -11.42 12.22 -9.69
C TYR A 296 -10.12 12.79 -9.14
N VAL A 297 -9.78 14.02 -9.53
CA VAL A 297 -8.54 14.70 -9.15
C VAL A 297 -8.85 16.15 -8.82
N THR A 298 -8.48 16.55 -7.61
CA THR A 298 -8.53 17.93 -7.12
C THR A 298 -7.19 18.27 -6.49
N TYR A 299 -6.89 19.56 -6.37
CA TYR A 299 -5.59 20.00 -5.87
C TYR A 299 -5.66 21.42 -5.33
N GLY A 300 -4.65 21.78 -4.53
CA GLY A 300 -4.51 23.11 -3.94
C GLY A 300 -3.18 23.28 -3.24
N ILE A 301 -3.03 24.39 -2.53
CA ILE A 301 -1.90 24.64 -1.64
C ILE A 301 -2.39 24.44 -0.20
N LEU A 302 -1.64 23.68 0.59
CA LEU A 302 -1.96 23.42 1.98
C LEU A 302 -1.89 24.73 2.80
N SER A 303 -2.98 25.06 3.48
CA SER A 303 -3.17 26.33 4.18
C SER A 303 -2.00 26.65 5.14
N GLY A 304 -1.55 27.91 5.14
CA GLY A 304 -0.42 28.37 5.95
C GLY A 304 0.95 27.86 5.50
N THR A 305 1.04 27.22 4.34
CA THR A 305 2.30 26.69 3.78
C THR A 305 2.47 27.06 2.31
N ASN A 306 3.63 26.74 1.75
CA ASN A 306 3.84 26.69 0.30
C ASN A 306 3.99 25.23 -0.16
N ILE A 307 3.11 24.31 0.27
CA ILE A 307 3.15 22.89 -0.11
C ILE A 307 1.95 22.57 -0.98
N GLY A 308 2.19 21.99 -2.16
CA GLY A 308 1.12 21.55 -3.05
C GLY A 308 0.52 20.24 -2.57
N TYR A 309 -0.79 20.09 -2.69
CA TYR A 309 -1.53 18.87 -2.35
C TYR A 309 -2.38 18.44 -3.53
N ILE A 310 -2.37 17.15 -3.85
CA ILE A 310 -3.12 16.57 -4.96
C ILE A 310 -3.87 15.33 -4.45
N TYR A 311 -5.19 15.37 -4.48
CA TYR A 311 -6.03 14.19 -4.31
C TYR A 311 -6.18 13.46 -5.64
N CYS A 312 -6.07 12.14 -5.64
CA CYS A 312 -6.45 11.32 -6.78
C CYS A 312 -7.12 10.03 -6.32
N VAL A 313 -8.45 9.99 -6.46
CA VAL A 313 -9.28 8.88 -5.99
C VAL A 313 -9.55 7.83 -7.06
N GLN A 314 -9.29 8.14 -8.34
CA GLN A 314 -9.50 7.18 -9.43
C GLN A 314 -8.74 7.57 -10.70
N TRP A 315 -8.33 6.56 -11.48
CA TRP A 315 -7.74 6.69 -12.81
C TRP A 315 -8.79 6.45 -13.90
N SER A 316 -9.73 7.39 -14.04
CA SER A 316 -10.78 7.33 -15.06
C SER A 316 -11.09 8.71 -15.65
N GLY A 317 -11.86 8.74 -16.74
CA GLY A 317 -12.33 9.99 -17.36
C GLY A 317 -11.22 11.02 -17.62
N ASN A 318 -11.38 12.21 -17.06
CA ASN A 318 -10.47 13.36 -17.21
C ASN A 318 -9.25 13.33 -16.27
N ALA A 319 -9.04 12.26 -15.50
CA ALA A 319 -7.96 12.17 -14.51
C ALA A 319 -6.58 12.48 -15.11
N SER A 320 -6.32 12.13 -16.38
CA SER A 320 -5.03 12.43 -17.02
C SER A 320 -4.75 13.94 -17.12
N ALA A 321 -5.70 14.70 -17.68
CA ALA A 321 -5.55 16.14 -17.82
C ALA A 321 -5.52 16.83 -16.45
N HIS A 322 -6.35 16.41 -15.51
CA HIS A 322 -6.44 17.04 -14.19
C HIS A 322 -5.19 16.77 -13.34
N PHE A 323 -4.67 15.54 -13.34
CA PHE A 323 -3.45 15.22 -12.60
C PHE A 323 -2.22 15.92 -13.19
N TYR A 324 -2.12 15.99 -14.52
CA TYR A 324 -1.09 16.80 -15.18
C TYR A 324 -1.19 18.28 -14.79
N ASN A 325 -2.39 18.87 -14.86
CA ASN A 325 -2.61 20.27 -14.49
C ASN A 325 -2.27 20.54 -13.03
N ALA A 326 -2.63 19.63 -12.13
CA ALA A 326 -2.30 19.71 -10.71
C ALA A 326 -0.78 19.78 -10.49
N VAL A 327 -0.04 18.81 -11.04
CA VAL A 327 1.43 18.77 -10.93
C VAL A 327 2.06 20.02 -11.58
N ASN A 328 1.61 20.40 -12.78
CA ASN A 328 2.17 21.54 -13.49
C ASN A 328 1.92 22.87 -12.78
N SER A 329 0.76 23.03 -12.12
CA SER A 329 0.40 24.25 -11.38
C SER A 329 1.15 24.35 -10.05
N LEU A 330 1.39 23.21 -9.40
CA LEU A 330 2.01 23.14 -8.08
C LEU A 330 3.52 22.93 -8.10
N LYS A 331 4.16 22.75 -9.26
CA LYS A 331 5.61 22.47 -9.37
C LYS A 331 6.52 23.53 -8.72
N ASN A 332 6.02 24.76 -8.54
CA ASN A 332 6.79 25.84 -7.93
C ASN A 332 6.68 25.89 -6.39
N THR A 333 5.79 25.09 -5.78
CA THR A 333 5.69 24.92 -4.31
C THR A 333 6.95 24.28 -3.71
N ASN A 334 7.07 24.29 -2.39
CA ASN A 334 8.18 23.70 -1.63
C ASN A 334 8.23 22.16 -1.73
N GLY A 335 7.12 21.52 -2.06
CA GLY A 335 7.01 20.07 -2.20
C GLY A 335 5.60 19.69 -2.59
N LEU A 336 5.42 18.45 -3.05
CA LEU A 336 4.10 17.91 -3.38
C LEU A 336 3.70 16.82 -2.39
N ILE A 337 2.44 16.86 -1.96
CA ILE A 337 1.74 15.73 -1.34
C ILE A 337 0.83 15.12 -2.40
N LEU A 338 1.05 13.84 -2.71
CA LEU A 338 0.22 13.04 -3.62
C LEU A 338 -0.59 12.06 -2.77
N ASP A 339 -1.90 12.28 -2.65
CA ASP A 339 -2.77 11.42 -1.83
C ASP A 339 -3.48 10.37 -2.69
N PHE A 340 -3.06 9.12 -2.50
CA PHE A 340 -3.63 7.93 -3.11
C PHE A 340 -4.24 6.98 -2.07
N ARG A 341 -4.45 7.42 -0.80
CA ARG A 341 -4.88 6.55 0.31
C ARG A 341 -6.11 5.70 -0.01
N THR A 342 -7.05 6.27 -0.76
CA THR A 342 -8.23 5.59 -1.30
C THR A 342 -8.36 5.87 -2.80
N ASN A 343 -7.48 5.24 -3.60
CA ASN A 343 -7.57 5.26 -5.05
C ASN A 343 -8.18 3.95 -5.58
N PHE A 344 -9.37 4.02 -6.18
CA PHE A 344 -10.14 2.86 -6.64
C PHE A 344 -9.65 2.24 -7.96
N GLY A 345 -8.48 2.63 -8.47
CA GLY A 345 -7.89 2.06 -9.67
C GLY A 345 -8.45 2.65 -10.96
N GLY A 346 -8.47 1.86 -12.04
CA GLY A 346 -8.84 2.31 -13.39
C GLY A 346 -7.75 2.05 -14.41
N ASN A 347 -7.31 3.09 -15.12
CA ASN A 347 -6.27 3.01 -16.15
C ASN A 347 -5.02 3.81 -15.72
N MET A 348 -3.99 3.10 -15.23
CA MET A 348 -2.74 3.71 -14.77
C MET A 348 -2.03 4.60 -15.81
N PHE A 349 -2.22 4.38 -17.12
CA PHE A 349 -1.57 5.19 -18.17
C PHE A 349 -2.07 6.64 -18.20
N LEU A 350 -3.20 6.93 -17.57
CA LEU A 350 -3.67 8.31 -17.40
C LEU A 350 -2.69 9.16 -16.57
N SER A 351 -1.82 8.54 -15.77
CA SER A 351 -0.76 9.24 -15.02
C SER A 351 0.44 9.69 -15.90
N ASP A 352 0.62 9.15 -17.11
CA ASP A 352 1.86 9.27 -17.89
C ASP A 352 2.28 10.71 -18.17
N SER A 353 1.32 11.58 -18.52
CA SER A 353 1.57 13.00 -18.81
C SER A 353 2.20 13.73 -17.62
N ALA A 354 1.76 13.42 -16.40
CA ALA A 354 2.32 14.00 -15.18
C ALA A 354 3.66 13.35 -14.80
N LEU A 355 3.77 12.02 -14.96
CA LEU A 355 5.03 11.31 -14.69
C LEU A 355 6.17 11.81 -15.58
N LYS A 356 5.88 12.19 -16.83
CA LYS A 356 6.86 12.78 -17.75
C LYS A 356 7.56 14.03 -17.17
N ILE A 357 6.85 14.86 -16.41
CA ILE A 357 7.40 16.09 -15.81
C ILE A 357 7.89 15.89 -14.38
N LEU A 358 7.46 14.83 -13.69
CA LEU A 358 7.98 14.46 -12.38
C LEU A 358 9.35 13.80 -12.48
N PHE A 359 9.57 12.96 -13.50
CA PHE A 359 10.80 12.18 -13.66
C PHE A 359 11.75 12.83 -14.66
N ALA A 360 13.05 12.76 -14.37
CA ALA A 360 14.09 13.31 -15.26
C ALA A 360 14.64 12.29 -16.27
N SER A 361 14.26 11.02 -16.20
CA SER A 361 14.79 9.96 -17.06
C SER A 361 13.75 8.89 -17.36
N GLU A 362 14.03 8.06 -18.37
CA GLU A 362 13.24 6.85 -18.60
C GLU A 362 13.50 5.81 -17.50
N ILE A 363 12.44 5.22 -16.94
CA ILE A 363 12.55 4.21 -15.88
C ILE A 363 11.61 3.03 -16.21
N PRO A 364 12.15 1.85 -16.56
CA PRO A 364 11.35 0.66 -16.74
C PRO A 364 10.96 0.11 -15.36
N THR A 365 9.67 -0.11 -15.12
CA THR A 365 9.15 -0.39 -13.76
C THR A 365 8.77 -1.86 -13.58
N ILE A 366 7.73 -2.30 -14.27
CA ILE A 366 7.16 -3.65 -14.15
C ILE A 366 7.13 -4.38 -15.49
N ASP A 367 7.01 -5.69 -15.41
CA ASP A 367 6.55 -6.55 -16.50
C ASP A 367 5.43 -7.46 -15.99
N TRP A 368 4.83 -8.22 -16.89
CA TRP A 368 3.72 -9.12 -16.60
C TRP A 368 4.10 -10.55 -16.88
N ALA A 369 3.60 -11.47 -16.09
CA ALA A 369 3.69 -12.90 -16.34
C ALA A 369 2.31 -13.56 -16.37
N ARG A 370 2.25 -14.72 -17.02
CA ARG A 370 1.09 -15.59 -17.05
C ARG A 370 1.47 -17.01 -16.65
N ARG A 371 0.48 -17.77 -16.20
CA ARG A 371 0.68 -19.19 -15.87
C ARG A 371 0.87 -20.04 -17.12
N THR A 372 1.76 -21.02 -17.03
CA THR A 372 2.10 -21.93 -18.14
C THR A 372 1.64 -23.36 -17.94
N SER A 373 1.25 -23.74 -16.71
CA SER A 373 0.83 -25.11 -16.39
C SER A 373 -0.43 -25.13 -15.52
N PRO A 374 -1.46 -25.92 -15.90
CA PRO A 374 -2.58 -26.21 -15.00
C PRO A 374 -2.19 -27.07 -13.78
N SER A 375 -1.12 -27.88 -13.89
CA SER A 375 -0.68 -28.78 -12.80
C SER A 375 0.32 -28.15 -11.84
N ASN A 376 0.85 -26.97 -12.17
CA ASN A 376 1.75 -26.21 -11.31
C ASN A 376 1.31 -24.76 -11.25
N HIS A 377 0.68 -24.38 -10.12
CA HIS A 377 0.11 -23.06 -9.92
C HIS A 377 1.14 -21.92 -9.87
N THR A 378 2.44 -22.22 -9.68
CA THR A 378 3.51 -21.22 -9.64
C THR A 378 4.40 -21.23 -10.89
N ALA A 379 4.10 -22.08 -11.87
CA ALA A 379 4.82 -22.09 -13.15
C ALA A 379 4.38 -20.91 -14.02
N MET A 380 5.24 -19.89 -14.11
CA MET A 380 4.95 -18.62 -14.76
C MET A 380 5.94 -18.33 -15.90
N THR A 381 5.50 -17.57 -16.91
CA THR A 381 6.37 -17.04 -17.98
C THR A 381 6.10 -15.56 -18.19
N SER A 382 7.16 -14.80 -18.47
CA SER A 382 7.07 -13.39 -18.82
C SER A 382 6.29 -13.19 -20.12
N ASN A 383 5.51 -12.12 -20.17
CA ASN A 383 4.84 -11.62 -21.36
C ASN A 383 5.73 -10.66 -22.17
N ASN A 384 6.86 -10.20 -21.61
CA ASN A 384 7.85 -9.34 -22.24
C ASN A 384 7.24 -8.03 -22.80
N VAL A 385 6.43 -7.35 -21.99
CA VAL A 385 5.70 -6.11 -22.36
C VAL A 385 6.19 -4.89 -21.58
N TRP A 386 7.29 -5.01 -20.84
CA TRP A 386 7.82 -3.97 -19.95
C TRP A 386 8.07 -2.60 -20.61
N SER A 387 8.31 -2.57 -21.92
CA SER A 387 8.52 -1.32 -22.66
C SER A 387 7.29 -0.40 -22.61
N SER A 388 6.09 -0.97 -22.55
CA SER A 388 4.83 -0.23 -22.35
C SER A 388 4.67 0.33 -20.94
N TYR A 389 5.37 -0.25 -19.95
CA TYR A 389 5.28 0.13 -18.53
C TYR A 389 6.48 0.98 -18.09
N THR A 390 7.20 1.54 -19.05
CA THR A 390 8.35 2.43 -18.82
C THR A 390 7.87 3.87 -18.61
N ILE A 391 8.26 4.49 -17.49
CA ILE A 391 8.07 5.92 -17.27
C ILE A 391 8.91 6.68 -18.28
N LYS A 392 8.32 7.66 -18.97
CA LYS A 392 8.97 8.46 -20.02
C LYS A 392 9.38 9.85 -19.52
N GLY A 393 10.14 9.88 -18.42
CA GLY A 393 10.63 11.11 -17.80
C GLY A 393 11.56 11.90 -18.71
N THR A 394 11.58 13.22 -18.55
CA THR A 394 12.43 14.14 -19.31
C THR A 394 13.10 15.16 -18.40
N PRO A 395 14.41 15.44 -18.55
CA PRO A 395 15.06 16.47 -17.75
C PRO A 395 14.38 17.84 -17.87
N PRO A 396 14.39 18.66 -16.80
CA PRO A 396 15.06 18.42 -15.52
C PRO A 396 14.25 17.55 -14.53
N GLY A 397 13.01 17.18 -14.83
CA GLY A 397 12.10 16.53 -13.87
C GLY A 397 11.74 17.44 -12.68
N TYR A 398 11.23 16.83 -11.59
CA TYR A 398 10.86 17.52 -10.36
C TYR A 398 11.86 17.23 -9.21
N ASN A 399 12.72 18.20 -8.90
CA ASN A 399 13.82 18.01 -7.94
C ASN A 399 13.49 18.41 -6.49
N LYS A 400 12.22 18.53 -6.12
CA LYS A 400 11.78 18.87 -4.74
C LYS A 400 11.16 17.65 -4.04
N PRO A 401 10.97 17.69 -2.71
CA PRO A 401 10.34 16.59 -1.96
C PRO A 401 8.96 16.20 -2.49
N VAL A 402 8.70 14.89 -2.59
CA VAL A 402 7.38 14.32 -2.94
C VAL A 402 6.94 13.40 -1.81
N ALA A 403 5.92 13.78 -1.05
CA ALA A 403 5.30 12.90 -0.08
C ALA A 403 4.16 12.14 -0.77
N MET A 404 4.24 10.81 -0.80
CA MET A 404 3.17 9.98 -1.34
C MET A 404 2.39 9.35 -0.17
N LEU A 405 1.09 9.64 -0.09
CA LEU A 405 0.21 9.07 0.92
C LEU A 405 -0.51 7.86 0.31
N VAL A 406 -0.45 6.72 0.99
CA VAL A 406 -1.06 5.46 0.56
C VAL A 406 -1.80 4.77 1.71
N GLY A 407 -2.73 3.90 1.36
CA GLY A 407 -3.55 3.20 2.32
C GLY A 407 -4.26 2.00 1.71
N PRO A 408 -4.94 1.17 2.52
CA PRO A 408 -5.49 -0.11 2.08
C PRO A 408 -6.63 0.02 1.07
N GLY A 409 -7.21 1.22 0.93
CA GLY A 409 -8.19 1.56 -0.10
C GLY A 409 -7.59 1.78 -1.50
N ALA A 410 -6.27 1.95 -1.62
CA ALA A 410 -5.58 2.05 -2.90
C ALA A 410 -5.50 0.67 -3.57
N VAL A 411 -6.13 0.50 -4.74
CA VAL A 411 -6.31 -0.80 -5.40
C VAL A 411 -6.04 -0.71 -6.90
N SER A 412 -5.56 -1.79 -7.52
CA SER A 412 -5.43 -1.93 -8.98
C SER A 412 -4.52 -0.84 -9.57
N SER A 413 -5.00 0.02 -10.48
CA SER A 413 -4.18 1.15 -10.94
C SER A 413 -3.79 2.15 -9.86
N GLY A 414 -4.48 2.18 -8.71
CA GLY A 414 -4.02 2.89 -7.52
C GLY A 414 -2.71 2.31 -6.99
N ASP A 415 -2.62 0.98 -6.86
CA ASP A 415 -1.39 0.25 -6.54
C ASP A 415 -0.29 0.52 -7.59
N GLN A 416 -0.65 0.39 -8.87
CA GLN A 416 0.31 0.48 -9.98
C GLN A 416 0.92 1.89 -10.09
N VAL A 417 0.13 2.95 -9.97
CA VAL A 417 0.68 4.32 -10.04
C VAL A 417 1.47 4.65 -8.78
N ALA A 418 1.04 4.19 -7.59
CA ALA A 418 1.84 4.34 -6.37
C ALA A 418 3.22 3.66 -6.52
N LEU A 419 3.26 2.45 -7.09
CA LEU A 419 4.51 1.76 -7.40
C LEU A 419 5.38 2.55 -8.38
N ARG A 420 4.80 3.18 -9.40
CA ARG A 420 5.56 4.01 -10.36
C ARG A 420 6.16 5.25 -9.69
N ILE A 421 5.40 5.92 -8.81
CA ILE A 421 5.85 7.10 -8.07
C ILE A 421 6.95 6.77 -7.07
N LYS A 422 6.97 5.56 -6.48
CA LYS A 422 8.06 5.06 -5.61
C LYS A 422 9.45 5.15 -6.24
N TYR A 423 9.56 5.16 -7.58
CA TYR A 423 10.85 5.31 -8.27
C TYR A 423 11.37 6.75 -8.29
N HIS A 424 10.59 7.74 -7.86
CA HIS A 424 11.01 9.13 -7.87
C HIS A 424 12.13 9.36 -6.84
N PRO A 425 13.26 9.98 -7.21
CA PRO A 425 14.47 10.04 -6.37
C PRO A 425 14.31 10.85 -5.07
N ARG A 426 13.20 11.57 -4.93
CA ARG A 426 12.85 12.38 -3.75
C ARG A 426 11.51 12.03 -3.12
N VAL A 427 11.00 10.82 -3.37
CA VAL A 427 9.75 10.36 -2.77
C VAL A 427 9.97 9.82 -1.36
N ARG A 428 9.00 10.08 -0.47
CA ARG A 428 8.83 9.36 0.79
C ARG A 428 7.39 8.92 0.97
N ILE A 429 7.19 7.68 1.41
CA ILE A 429 5.89 7.02 1.46
C ILE A 429 5.33 7.04 2.89
N PHE A 430 4.13 7.61 3.05
CA PHE A 430 3.43 7.75 4.33
C PHE A 430 2.10 7.00 4.29
N GLY A 431 1.67 6.49 5.44
CA GLY A 431 0.37 5.85 5.58
C GLY A 431 0.46 4.37 5.94
N LYS A 432 -0.38 3.56 5.31
CA LYS A 432 -0.45 2.09 5.48
C LYS A 432 -0.24 1.40 4.11
N PRO A 433 0.16 0.11 4.08
CA PRO A 433 0.28 -0.63 2.82
C PRO A 433 -1.00 -0.56 1.99
N THR A 434 -0.83 -0.54 0.66
CA THR A 434 -1.94 -0.54 -0.30
C THR A 434 -2.65 -1.90 -0.35
N ASN A 435 -3.76 -2.00 -1.07
CA ASN A 435 -4.49 -3.26 -1.26
C ASN A 435 -3.59 -4.37 -1.85
N SER A 436 -2.65 -3.98 -2.71
CA SER A 436 -1.67 -4.86 -3.36
C SER A 436 -2.31 -5.80 -4.39
N ALA A 437 -3.21 -5.25 -5.21
CA ALA A 437 -3.87 -5.95 -6.30
C ALA A 437 -3.21 -5.65 -7.66
N PHE A 438 -1.93 -6.03 -7.78
CA PHE A 438 -1.05 -5.77 -8.93
C PHE A 438 -1.28 -6.74 -10.11
N ASN A 439 -2.53 -6.90 -10.51
CA ASN A 439 -2.97 -7.88 -11.50
C ASN A 439 -3.95 -7.28 -12.53
N SER A 440 -4.33 -8.07 -13.54
CA SER A 440 -5.17 -7.62 -14.66
C SER A 440 -6.40 -8.52 -14.83
N PRO A 441 -7.51 -8.23 -14.13
CA PRO A 441 -8.69 -9.09 -14.08
C PRO A 441 -9.56 -9.03 -15.34
N VAL A 442 -9.99 -10.19 -15.83
CA VAL A 442 -10.98 -10.36 -16.91
C VAL A 442 -12.28 -10.97 -16.39
N THR A 443 -13.40 -10.71 -17.07
CA THR A 443 -14.73 -11.21 -16.67
C THR A 443 -14.98 -12.62 -17.22
N LEU A 444 -15.62 -13.46 -16.42
CA LEU A 444 -16.15 -14.76 -16.80
C LEU A 444 -17.63 -14.83 -16.38
N ASN A 445 -18.51 -14.96 -17.36
CA ASN A 445 -19.94 -15.20 -17.12
C ASN A 445 -20.14 -16.68 -16.80
N LEU A 446 -20.69 -16.99 -15.63
CA LEU A 446 -20.90 -18.35 -15.14
C LEU A 446 -22.34 -18.82 -15.40
N HIS A 447 -23.30 -17.91 -15.24
CA HIS A 447 -24.75 -18.12 -15.47
C HIS A 447 -25.44 -16.73 -15.57
N GLN A 448 -26.73 -16.65 -15.91
CA GLN A 448 -27.47 -15.38 -16.04
C GLN A 448 -27.34 -14.46 -14.81
N ASP A 449 -27.45 -15.03 -13.61
CA ASP A 449 -27.31 -14.31 -12.33
C ASP A 449 -25.91 -14.42 -11.71
N TRP A 450 -24.97 -15.12 -12.39
CA TRP A 450 -23.65 -15.41 -11.84
C TRP A 450 -22.53 -14.95 -12.75
N PHE A 451 -21.61 -14.19 -12.18
CA PHE A 451 -20.37 -13.82 -12.84
C PHE A 451 -19.21 -13.92 -11.86
N THR A 452 -18.00 -14.01 -12.41
CA THR A 452 -16.77 -13.77 -11.68
C THR A 452 -15.86 -12.89 -12.51
N ARG A 453 -14.88 -12.29 -11.86
CA ARG A 453 -13.64 -11.92 -12.54
C ARG A 453 -12.52 -12.83 -12.06
N TYR A 454 -11.44 -12.89 -12.80
CA TYR A 454 -10.20 -13.53 -12.39
C TYR A 454 -9.03 -12.91 -13.14
N SER A 455 -7.83 -13.00 -12.59
CA SER A 455 -6.64 -12.41 -13.21
C SER A 455 -5.79 -13.47 -13.92
N PRO A 456 -5.75 -13.49 -15.28
CA PRO A 456 -4.89 -14.39 -16.05
C PRO A 456 -3.41 -13.98 -16.06
N SER A 457 -3.10 -12.78 -15.58
CA SER A 457 -1.75 -12.24 -15.54
C SER A 457 -1.50 -11.51 -14.23
N GLU A 458 -0.26 -11.59 -13.76
CA GLU A 458 0.24 -10.93 -12.56
C GLU A 458 1.51 -10.13 -12.91
N SER A 459 1.71 -8.98 -12.27
CA SER A 459 2.91 -8.16 -12.50
C SER A 459 4.01 -8.41 -11.48
N TYR A 460 5.23 -8.06 -11.87
CA TYR A 460 6.44 -8.10 -11.03
C TYR A 460 7.35 -6.90 -11.35
N GLU A 461 8.14 -6.45 -10.38
CA GLU A 461 9.17 -5.43 -10.62
C GLU A 461 10.28 -6.00 -11.51
N LEU A 462 10.67 -5.29 -12.57
CA LEU A 462 11.67 -5.78 -13.54
C LEU A 462 13.02 -6.18 -12.91
N LYS A 463 13.41 -5.47 -11.84
CA LYS A 463 14.64 -5.76 -11.10
C LYS A 463 14.55 -7.05 -10.26
N SER A 464 13.35 -7.60 -10.09
CA SER A 464 13.08 -8.79 -9.29
C SER A 464 12.05 -9.71 -10.00
N PRO A 465 12.43 -10.38 -11.10
CA PRO A 465 11.49 -11.00 -12.05
C PRO A 465 10.70 -12.21 -11.53
N THR A 466 11.10 -12.78 -10.40
CA THR A 466 10.39 -13.88 -9.71
C THR A 466 9.54 -13.39 -8.54
N ALA A 467 9.54 -12.07 -8.31
CA ALA A 467 9.02 -11.45 -7.12
C ALA A 467 7.69 -10.75 -7.45
N TYR A 468 6.66 -11.57 -7.65
CA TYR A 468 5.33 -11.12 -8.01
C TYR A 468 4.68 -10.24 -6.94
N LEU A 469 3.96 -9.22 -7.39
CA LEU A 469 3.51 -8.12 -6.54
C LEU A 469 2.17 -8.35 -5.85
N THR A 470 1.29 -9.19 -6.40
CA THR A 470 -0.01 -9.43 -5.76
C THR A 470 0.22 -10.18 -4.44
N HIS A 471 -0.57 -9.83 -3.42
CA HIS A 471 -0.51 -10.35 -2.05
C HIS A 471 0.70 -9.92 -1.21
N ARG A 472 1.67 -9.18 -1.77
CA ARG A 472 2.80 -8.67 -1.00
C ARG A 472 2.47 -7.36 -0.31
N GLU A 473 3.11 -7.08 0.83
CA GLU A 473 2.98 -5.78 1.47
C GLU A 473 3.63 -4.69 0.62
N PHE A 474 2.86 -3.65 0.30
CA PHE A 474 3.42 -2.45 -0.30
C PHE A 474 4.34 -1.72 0.70
N PRO A 475 5.56 -1.33 0.29
CA PRO A 475 6.52 -0.74 1.21
C PRO A 475 6.10 0.66 1.69
N ILE A 476 6.28 0.90 2.99
CA ILE A 476 5.99 2.17 3.66
C ILE A 476 7.26 2.69 4.35
N ASP A 477 7.54 3.99 4.24
CA ASP A 477 8.68 4.62 4.92
C ASP A 477 8.30 5.21 6.28
N VAL A 478 7.07 5.71 6.40
CA VAL A 478 6.50 6.26 7.65
C VAL A 478 5.11 5.67 7.86
N ASN A 479 5.02 4.68 8.74
CA ASN A 479 3.74 4.10 9.12
C ASN A 479 3.02 5.05 10.08
N VAL A 480 1.97 5.71 9.58
CA VAL A 480 1.17 6.69 10.31
C VAL A 480 -0.27 6.59 9.82
N TRP A 481 -1.23 6.82 10.70
CA TRP A 481 -2.65 6.82 10.37
C TRP A 481 -3.40 7.81 11.26
N LEU A 482 -4.72 7.94 11.05
CA LEU A 482 -5.56 8.81 11.87
C LEU A 482 -5.52 8.38 13.34
N THR A 483 -5.35 9.36 14.23
CA THR A 483 -5.41 9.19 15.68
C THR A 483 -6.71 9.77 16.23
N ARG A 484 -7.14 9.29 17.40
CA ARG A 484 -8.34 9.80 18.07
C ARG A 484 -8.21 11.29 18.38
N GLU A 485 -7.05 11.70 18.87
CA GLU A 485 -6.75 13.10 19.19
C GLU A 485 -6.78 13.98 17.94
N GLY A 486 -6.08 13.55 16.86
CA GLY A 486 -6.08 14.26 15.59
C GLY A 486 -7.50 14.44 15.04
N VAL A 487 -8.31 13.39 15.04
CA VAL A 487 -9.71 13.45 14.60
C VAL A 487 -10.54 14.44 15.43
N ILE A 488 -10.42 14.43 16.75
CA ILE A 488 -11.14 15.38 17.64
C ILE A 488 -10.73 16.82 17.32
N GLN A 489 -9.48 17.05 16.94
CA GLN A 489 -8.95 18.35 16.53
C GLN A 489 -9.23 18.71 15.05
N GLY A 490 -9.89 17.84 14.28
CA GLY A 490 -10.12 18.04 12.84
C GLY A 490 -8.85 17.93 11.99
N ARG A 491 -7.83 17.22 12.49
CA ARG A 491 -6.49 17.10 11.91
C ARG A 491 -6.30 15.73 11.24
N ASP A 492 -5.69 15.73 10.05
CA ASP A 492 -5.23 14.51 9.38
C ASP A 492 -3.77 14.23 9.74
N ASP A 493 -3.51 13.27 10.63
CA ASP A 493 -2.17 12.98 11.13
C ASP A 493 -1.20 12.46 10.04
N VAL A 494 -1.72 11.87 8.96
CA VAL A 494 -0.91 11.43 7.82
C VAL A 494 -0.41 12.64 7.03
N VAL A 495 -1.30 13.61 6.78
CA VAL A 495 -0.95 14.86 6.09
C VAL A 495 0.00 15.70 6.92
N GLU A 496 -0.21 15.78 8.24
CA GLU A 496 0.69 16.50 9.14
C GLU A 496 2.10 15.90 9.15
N SER A 497 2.20 14.57 9.18
CA SER A 497 3.49 13.87 9.10
C SER A 497 4.23 14.17 7.79
N ALA A 498 3.50 14.15 6.67
CA ALA A 498 4.05 14.49 5.36
C ALA A 498 4.49 15.96 5.27
N LYS A 499 3.65 16.89 5.77
CA LYS A 499 3.95 18.32 5.85
C LYS A 499 5.23 18.58 6.65
N ASN A 500 5.33 17.98 7.83
CA ASN A 500 6.49 18.13 8.73
C ASN A 500 7.77 17.63 8.06
N TRP A 501 7.72 16.49 7.37
CA TRP A 501 8.87 15.99 6.62
C TRP A 501 9.30 16.92 5.48
N ILE A 502 8.36 17.47 4.71
CA ILE A 502 8.71 18.44 3.64
C ILE A 502 9.39 19.68 4.23
N ASN A 503 8.92 20.17 5.37
CA ASN A 503 9.46 21.37 6.02
C ASN A 503 10.91 21.20 6.50
N ILE A 504 11.40 19.98 6.75
CA ILE A 504 12.81 19.72 7.11
C ILE A 504 13.75 20.28 6.04
N PHE A 505 13.42 20.15 4.75
CA PHE A 505 14.27 20.62 3.65
C PHE A 505 14.33 22.15 3.51
N TYR A 506 13.51 22.86 4.28
CA TYR A 506 13.45 24.32 4.35
C TYR A 506 13.87 24.84 5.73
N GLY A 507 14.39 23.95 6.57
CA GLY A 507 15.02 24.28 7.84
C GLY A 507 16.48 24.69 7.71
N ASN A 508 17.25 24.46 8.77
CA ASN A 508 18.70 24.64 8.73
C ASN A 508 19.33 23.61 7.81
N SER A 509 20.31 24.05 7.00
CA SER A 509 21.04 23.16 6.11
C SER A 509 22.55 23.36 6.25
N SER A 510 23.31 22.31 5.93
CA SER A 510 24.78 22.35 5.94
C SER A 510 25.31 21.47 4.82
N VAL A 511 26.22 22.04 4.01
CA VAL A 511 26.92 21.30 2.97
C VAL A 511 28.06 20.52 3.62
N ILE A 512 27.95 19.20 3.59
CA ILE A 512 28.86 18.25 4.28
C ILE A 512 30.03 17.88 3.38
N PHE A 513 29.79 17.83 2.06
CA PHE A 513 30.79 17.48 1.06
C PHE A 513 30.50 18.23 -0.23
N THR A 514 31.55 18.66 -0.92
CA THR A 514 31.48 19.15 -2.30
C THR A 514 32.65 18.65 -3.14
N ASP A 515 32.42 18.47 -4.44
CA ASP A 515 33.47 18.36 -5.44
C ASP A 515 32.97 18.82 -6.81
N ASN A 516 33.72 19.74 -7.41
CA ASN A 516 33.42 20.37 -8.69
C ASN A 516 34.45 20.00 -9.78
N ALA A 517 35.15 18.87 -9.60
CA ALA A 517 36.15 18.31 -10.52
C ALA A 517 37.46 19.10 -10.73
N GLU A 518 37.56 20.34 -10.24
CA GLU A 518 38.73 21.19 -10.46
C GLU A 518 40.00 20.73 -9.74
N THR A 519 39.85 19.87 -8.73
CA THR A 519 40.99 19.29 -7.98
C THR A 519 41.35 17.88 -8.42
N GLY A 520 40.93 17.48 -9.62
CA GLY A 520 41.12 16.12 -10.12
C GLY A 520 40.36 15.09 -9.28
N ILE A 521 40.84 13.85 -9.30
CA ILE A 521 40.20 12.72 -8.57
C ILE A 521 40.68 12.59 -7.10
N THR A 522 41.24 13.64 -6.49
CA THR A 522 41.91 13.55 -5.17
C THR A 522 41.01 13.09 -4.02
N LYS A 523 39.70 13.35 -4.11
CA LYS A 523 38.67 12.92 -3.14
C LYS A 523 38.10 11.53 -3.44
N TRP A 524 38.59 10.84 -4.47
CA TRP A 524 37.99 9.64 -5.02
C TRP A 524 38.99 8.50 -5.20
N VAL A 525 38.46 7.28 -5.17
CA VAL A 525 39.16 6.05 -5.51
C VAL A 525 38.47 5.46 -6.74
N THR A 526 39.26 5.12 -7.76
CA THR A 526 38.77 4.59 -9.03
C THR A 526 39.44 3.25 -9.32
N ASN A 527 38.69 2.30 -9.91
CA ASN A 527 39.23 0.97 -10.27
C ASN A 527 39.67 0.88 -11.75
N GLN A 528 39.08 1.70 -12.63
CA GLN A 528 39.49 2.01 -14.01
C GLN A 528 38.45 2.97 -14.64
N GLY A 529 38.80 3.58 -15.78
CA GLY A 529 37.90 4.46 -16.54
C GLY A 529 37.91 5.91 -16.04
N TRP A 530 37.53 6.15 -14.79
CA TRP A 530 37.25 7.51 -14.31
C TRP A 530 38.44 8.47 -14.31
N GLY A 531 38.19 9.70 -14.76
CA GLY A 531 39.14 10.82 -14.74
C GLY A 531 38.43 12.16 -14.94
N THR A 532 39.20 13.21 -15.20
CA THR A 532 38.66 14.56 -15.50
C THR A 532 38.86 14.93 -16.97
N ILE A 533 37.95 15.74 -17.51
CA ILE A 533 37.99 16.24 -18.87
C ILE A 533 37.46 17.68 -18.93
N LYS A 534 37.87 18.44 -19.96
CA LYS A 534 37.46 19.85 -20.14
C LYS A 534 36.10 20.07 -20.80
N SER A 535 35.54 19.03 -21.40
CA SER A 535 34.21 19.09 -22.02
C SER A 535 33.12 18.82 -20.99
N ASN A 536 31.89 19.23 -21.32
CA ASN A 536 30.69 18.97 -20.51
C ASN A 536 30.79 19.46 -19.05
N ALA A 537 31.65 20.45 -18.77
CA ALA A 537 31.77 21.07 -17.45
C ALA A 537 30.70 22.16 -17.24
N THR A 538 30.19 22.26 -16.01
CA THR A 538 29.28 23.35 -15.59
C THR A 538 29.94 24.29 -14.59
N SER A 539 30.94 23.80 -13.86
CA SER A 539 31.92 24.59 -13.11
C SER A 539 33.25 24.64 -13.90
N PRO A 540 34.16 25.60 -13.67
CA PRO A 540 34.69 26.44 -14.75
C PRO A 540 35.43 25.74 -15.89
N VAL A 541 36.14 24.65 -15.61
CA VAL A 541 37.04 24.02 -16.58
C VAL A 541 36.81 22.52 -16.71
N ASN A 542 36.53 21.79 -15.63
CA ASN A 542 36.56 20.32 -15.64
C ASN A 542 35.23 19.67 -15.25
N SER A 543 34.97 18.49 -15.81
CA SER A 543 33.98 17.53 -15.32
C SER A 543 34.64 16.18 -15.08
N PHE A 544 34.04 15.34 -14.25
CA PHE A 544 34.40 13.93 -14.15
C PHE A 544 33.76 13.15 -15.29
N THR A 545 34.47 12.15 -15.81
CA THR A 545 33.92 11.18 -16.76
C THR A 545 34.48 9.80 -16.53
N ASP A 546 33.69 8.76 -16.75
CA ASP A 546 34.17 7.37 -16.74
C ASP A 546 35.05 7.03 -17.97
N SER A 547 35.01 7.88 -19.00
CA SER A 547 35.52 7.62 -20.35
C SER A 547 36.41 8.76 -20.89
N PRO A 548 37.43 9.24 -20.14
CA PRO A 548 38.25 10.41 -20.50
C PRO A 548 39.16 10.21 -21.72
N LYS A 549 39.27 8.97 -22.23
CA LYS A 549 40.11 8.59 -23.37
C LYS A 549 39.30 8.05 -24.54
N GLY A 550 38.01 8.37 -24.60
CA GLY A 550 37.04 7.80 -25.53
C GLY A 550 36.13 6.78 -24.85
N ASN A 551 35.25 6.16 -25.63
CA ASN A 551 34.12 5.35 -25.15
C ASN A 551 34.49 4.26 -24.12
N TYR A 552 33.56 3.96 -23.22
CA TYR A 552 33.68 2.85 -22.28
C TYR A 552 33.75 1.51 -23.03
N LYS A 553 34.36 0.49 -22.42
CA LYS A 553 34.51 -0.85 -23.02
C LYS A 553 33.29 -1.73 -22.77
N ASN A 554 33.14 -2.80 -23.56
CA ASN A 554 32.20 -3.88 -23.25
C ASN A 554 32.57 -4.50 -21.88
N ASN A 555 31.54 -4.91 -21.13
CA ASN A 555 31.66 -5.50 -19.78
C ASN A 555 32.42 -4.59 -18.79
N ALA A 556 32.37 -3.27 -19.00
CA ALA A 556 32.96 -2.31 -18.08
C ALA A 556 32.23 -2.36 -16.74
N ASP A 557 33.00 -2.13 -15.68
CA ASP A 557 32.52 -2.05 -14.30
C ASP A 557 33.35 -0.98 -13.56
N ASN A 558 33.16 0.26 -13.99
CA ASN A 558 34.01 1.40 -13.63
C ASN A 558 33.39 2.14 -12.45
N THR A 559 34.11 2.21 -11.33
CA THR A 559 33.67 2.84 -10.08
C THR A 559 34.41 4.14 -9.80
N PHE A 560 33.68 5.11 -9.25
CA PHE A 560 34.15 6.39 -8.76
C PHE A 560 33.63 6.55 -7.34
N THR A 561 34.47 6.17 -6.37
CA THR A 561 34.06 5.97 -4.98
C THR A 561 34.66 7.03 -4.08
N MET A 562 33.87 7.65 -3.20
CA MET A 562 34.40 8.59 -2.21
C MET A 562 35.51 7.95 -1.37
N LYS A 563 36.66 8.62 -1.27
CA LYS A 563 37.82 8.14 -0.52
C LYS A 563 37.53 8.09 0.98
N ASN A 564 37.03 9.19 1.53
CA ASN A 564 36.74 9.36 2.95
C ASN A 564 35.23 9.40 3.19
N PRO A 565 34.73 8.79 4.27
CA PRO A 565 33.31 8.90 4.62
C PRO A 565 32.98 10.28 5.20
N VAL A 566 31.69 10.61 5.23
CA VAL A 566 31.14 11.80 5.88
C VAL A 566 30.16 11.44 6.99
N ASN A 567 30.06 12.30 8.00
CA ASN A 567 29.13 12.13 9.10
C ASN A 567 27.79 12.79 8.78
N THR A 568 26.72 12.00 8.75
CA THR A 568 25.36 12.51 8.54
C THR A 568 24.41 12.28 9.73
N SER A 569 24.94 11.76 10.85
CA SER A 569 24.14 11.31 12.01
C SER A 569 23.30 12.40 12.68
N SER A 570 23.70 13.67 12.57
CA SER A 570 22.98 14.82 13.14
C SER A 570 21.86 15.36 12.25
N PHE A 571 21.69 14.86 11.03
CA PHE A 571 20.71 15.38 10.09
C PHE A 571 19.44 14.52 10.03
N GLU A 572 18.31 15.19 9.88
CA GLU A 572 17.00 14.54 9.70
C GLU A 572 16.76 14.14 8.25
N ALA A 573 17.29 14.93 7.30
CA ALA A 573 17.29 14.59 5.89
C ALA A 573 18.66 14.86 5.26
N VAL A 574 19.03 14.07 4.25
CA VAL A 574 20.31 14.17 3.54
C VAL A 574 20.04 14.06 2.03
N VAL A 575 20.49 15.05 1.28
CA VAL A 575 20.32 15.09 -0.19
C VAL A 575 21.68 15.03 -0.85
N LEU A 576 21.82 14.11 -1.81
CA LEU A 576 22.90 14.10 -2.78
C LEU A 576 22.44 14.89 -4.02
N SER A 577 23.20 15.91 -4.40
CA SER A 577 23.02 16.62 -5.67
C SER A 577 24.27 16.52 -6.55
N PHE A 578 24.08 16.49 -7.86
CA PHE A 578 25.15 16.55 -8.85
C PHE A 578 24.56 16.94 -10.20
N LYS A 579 25.37 17.54 -11.08
CA LYS A 579 25.03 17.71 -12.49
C LYS A 579 25.55 16.54 -13.29
N HIS A 580 24.76 16.02 -14.22
CA HIS A 580 25.21 14.96 -15.10
C HIS A 580 24.57 14.97 -16.48
N LEU A 581 25.23 14.29 -17.40
CA LEU A 581 24.71 13.82 -18.67
C LEU A 581 25.30 12.44 -18.93
N TYR A 582 24.67 11.62 -19.77
CA TYR A 582 25.16 10.27 -20.04
C TYR A 582 24.74 9.80 -21.42
N LYS A 583 25.62 9.03 -22.07
CA LYS A 583 25.34 8.34 -23.34
C LYS A 583 25.72 6.87 -23.16
N THR A 584 24.72 6.03 -23.00
CA THR A 584 24.82 4.60 -22.72
C THR A 584 23.84 3.83 -23.61
N GLN A 585 24.03 2.53 -23.79
CA GLN A 585 23.04 1.70 -24.47
C GLN A 585 21.78 1.58 -23.60
N SER A 586 20.63 2.02 -24.13
CA SER A 586 19.37 2.05 -23.40
C SER A 586 18.97 0.69 -22.84
N PHE A 587 18.74 0.66 -21.52
CA PHE A 587 18.30 -0.49 -20.72
C PHE A 587 19.24 -1.71 -20.77
N LYS A 588 20.51 -1.47 -21.12
CA LYS A 588 21.57 -2.49 -21.15
C LYS A 588 22.77 -2.05 -20.33
N ASP A 589 23.19 -0.82 -20.55
CA ASP A 589 24.29 -0.19 -19.83
C ASP A 589 23.72 0.84 -18.86
N TYR A 590 24.27 0.88 -17.64
CA TYR A 590 23.71 1.65 -16.55
C TYR A 590 24.76 2.47 -15.80
N CYS A 591 24.36 3.69 -15.49
CA CYS A 591 25.00 4.63 -14.59
C CYS A 591 24.33 4.54 -13.22
N TYR A 592 24.95 3.83 -12.27
CA TYR A 592 24.42 3.63 -10.92
C TYR A 592 24.94 4.68 -9.93
N VAL A 593 24.05 5.11 -9.04
CA VAL A 593 24.39 5.87 -7.84
C VAL A 593 24.14 4.97 -6.63
N GLU A 594 25.18 4.77 -5.83
CA GLU A 594 25.16 3.86 -4.69
C GLU A 594 25.63 4.56 -3.41
N VAL A 595 25.01 4.20 -2.28
CA VAL A 595 25.31 4.75 -0.96
C VAL A 595 25.70 3.64 -0.01
N SER A 596 26.73 3.88 0.79
CA SER A 596 27.14 3.01 1.89
C SER A 596 27.03 3.76 3.20
N SER A 597 26.37 3.17 4.20
CA SER A 597 26.30 3.68 5.57
C SER A 597 27.34 3.05 6.51
N ASN A 598 28.22 2.18 5.98
CA ASN A 598 29.21 1.43 6.76
C ASN A 598 30.60 1.47 6.12
N ASN A 599 31.00 2.69 5.70
CA ASN A 599 32.33 2.98 5.15
C ASN A 599 32.74 2.11 3.95
N GLY A 600 31.77 1.68 3.13
CA GLY A 600 31.99 0.93 1.90
C GLY A 600 31.91 -0.59 2.03
N SER A 601 31.52 -1.13 3.19
CA SER A 601 31.37 -2.58 3.39
C SER A 601 30.18 -3.15 2.62
N THR A 602 29.06 -2.45 2.62
CA THR A 602 27.86 -2.76 1.82
C THR A 602 27.38 -1.52 1.09
N TRP A 603 26.76 -1.72 -0.07
CA TRP A 603 26.29 -0.65 -0.96
C TRP A 603 24.83 -0.84 -1.31
N GLN A 604 24.06 0.23 -1.26
CA GLN A 604 22.65 0.28 -1.64
C GLN A 604 22.52 1.13 -2.91
N GLU A 605 21.86 0.62 -3.94
CA GLU A 605 21.49 1.40 -5.12
C GLU A 605 20.40 2.40 -4.75
N VAL A 606 20.64 3.69 -4.99
CA VAL A 606 19.64 4.76 -4.75
C VAL A 606 19.12 5.37 -6.05
N SER A 607 19.84 5.20 -7.17
CA SER A 607 19.37 5.57 -8.50
C SER A 607 20.15 4.85 -9.59
N ALA A 608 19.54 4.73 -10.78
CA ALA A 608 20.17 4.14 -11.95
C ALA A 608 19.67 4.85 -13.21
N PHE A 609 20.59 5.17 -14.12
CA PHE A 609 20.29 5.85 -15.38
C PHE A 609 20.77 5.03 -16.57
N SER A 610 20.05 5.09 -17.67
CA SER A 610 20.41 4.42 -18.92
C SER A 610 19.84 5.19 -20.11
N GLY A 611 20.42 4.97 -21.29
CA GLY A 611 20.09 5.67 -22.53
C GLY A 611 20.93 6.93 -22.73
N VAL A 612 20.35 7.95 -23.35
CA VAL A 612 21.06 9.15 -23.83
C VAL A 612 20.40 10.43 -23.31
N ILE A 613 21.16 11.21 -22.56
CA ILE A 613 20.90 12.61 -22.23
C ILE A 613 22.14 13.41 -22.64
N SER A 614 21.96 14.40 -23.53
CA SER A 614 23.05 15.13 -24.18
C SER A 614 23.37 16.49 -23.57
N SER A 615 22.68 16.88 -22.49
CA SER A 615 22.88 18.17 -21.83
C SER A 615 22.94 17.98 -20.32
N MET A 616 23.87 18.67 -19.67
CA MET A 616 24.00 18.64 -18.21
C MET A 616 22.71 19.13 -17.56
N TYR A 617 22.19 18.34 -16.62
CA TYR A 617 21.09 18.75 -15.75
C TYR A 617 21.40 18.37 -14.30
N GLU A 618 20.83 19.12 -13.36
CA GLU A 618 20.96 18.82 -11.94
C GLU A 618 20.03 17.66 -11.54
N MET A 619 20.59 16.66 -10.87
CA MET A 619 19.86 15.60 -10.20
C MET A 619 19.91 15.81 -8.68
N LYS A 620 18.79 15.56 -7.99
CA LYS A 620 18.72 15.53 -6.52
C LYS A 620 18.11 14.23 -6.04
N ILE A 621 18.81 13.52 -5.18
CA ILE A 621 18.38 12.24 -4.59
C ILE A 621 18.30 12.42 -3.08
N ASP A 622 17.15 12.09 -2.49
CA ASP A 622 17.04 11.93 -1.05
C ASP A 622 17.70 10.61 -0.64
N ILE A 623 18.86 10.69 0.00
CA ILE A 623 19.63 9.52 0.43
C ILE A 623 19.45 9.23 1.92
N SER A 624 18.50 9.88 2.60
CA SER A 624 18.33 9.79 4.06
C SER A 624 18.18 8.34 4.55
N LYS A 625 17.38 7.54 3.84
CA LYS A 625 17.15 6.12 4.15
C LYS A 625 18.43 5.29 4.00
N ALA A 626 19.17 5.48 2.90
CA ALA A 626 20.40 4.73 2.63
C ALA A 626 21.57 5.18 3.53
N ALA A 627 21.62 6.47 3.88
CA ALA A 627 22.57 7.05 4.82
C ALA A 627 22.33 6.56 6.26
N ASN A 628 21.07 6.26 6.61
CA ASN A 628 20.67 5.64 7.87
C ASN A 628 21.26 6.35 9.12
N ARG A 629 21.30 7.68 9.11
CA ARG A 629 21.93 8.51 10.17
C ARG A 629 23.33 8.04 10.58
N SER A 630 24.10 7.50 9.64
CA SER A 630 25.44 6.99 9.92
C SER A 630 26.47 8.11 10.01
N SER A 631 27.49 7.92 10.86
CA SER A 631 28.67 8.79 10.87
C SER A 631 29.69 8.46 9.76
N SER A 632 29.43 7.41 8.98
CA SER A 632 30.39 6.81 8.05
C SER A 632 29.81 6.60 6.64
N VAL A 633 29.15 7.63 6.10
CA VAL A 633 28.50 7.59 4.79
C VAL A 633 29.50 7.78 3.65
N LYS A 634 29.42 6.94 2.62
CA LYS A 634 30.12 7.11 1.34
C LYS A 634 29.15 7.04 0.17
N ILE A 635 29.46 7.74 -0.91
CA ILE A 635 28.80 7.57 -2.21
C ILE A 635 29.73 6.95 -3.24
N ARG A 636 29.15 6.25 -4.21
CA ARG A 636 29.84 5.68 -5.37
C ARG A 636 29.00 5.89 -6.62
N PHE A 637 29.65 6.35 -7.67
CA PHE A 637 29.11 6.33 -9.03
C PHE A 637 29.72 5.14 -9.77
N ARG A 638 28.91 4.38 -10.48
CA ARG A 638 29.35 3.14 -11.14
C ARG A 638 28.75 3.01 -12.53
N LEU A 639 29.59 3.00 -13.56
CA LEU A 639 29.17 2.61 -14.91
C LEU A 639 29.34 1.09 -15.06
N LYS A 640 28.26 0.41 -15.46
CA LYS A 640 28.30 -1.00 -15.83
C LYS A 640 27.75 -1.19 -17.24
N SER A 641 28.49 -1.89 -18.10
CA SER A 641 28.05 -2.20 -19.47
C SER A 641 27.92 -3.69 -19.75
N ASP A 642 27.16 -4.03 -20.79
CA ASP A 642 27.00 -5.38 -21.30
C ASP A 642 28.12 -5.78 -22.29
N GLY A 643 27.99 -6.94 -22.92
CA GLY A 643 28.98 -7.49 -23.85
C GLY A 643 29.06 -6.80 -25.22
N SER A 644 28.30 -5.72 -25.45
CA SER A 644 28.13 -5.06 -26.75
C SER A 644 28.01 -3.55 -26.60
N THR A 645 28.21 -2.82 -27.70
CA THR A 645 28.01 -1.36 -27.83
C THR A 645 28.85 -0.50 -26.85
N ASN A 646 29.64 0.40 -27.42
CA ASN A 646 30.45 1.35 -26.63
C ASN A 646 30.05 2.78 -26.94
N ASN A 647 29.76 3.56 -25.91
CA ASN A 647 29.36 4.96 -26.03
C ASN A 647 30.26 5.86 -25.16
N ASP A 648 30.04 7.17 -25.27
CA ASP A 648 30.79 8.24 -24.60
C ASP A 648 30.74 8.16 -23.06
N GLY A 649 29.75 7.45 -22.50
CA GLY A 649 29.66 7.17 -21.07
C GLY A 649 29.00 8.28 -20.27
N TRP A 650 29.44 8.45 -19.03
CA TRP A 650 28.84 9.29 -18.02
C TRP A 650 29.76 10.48 -17.69
N PHE A 651 29.18 11.67 -17.62
CA PHE A 651 29.83 12.88 -17.14
C PHE A 651 29.13 13.39 -15.89
N ILE A 652 29.90 13.80 -14.88
CA ILE A 652 29.40 14.29 -13.59
C ILE A 652 30.15 15.56 -13.20
N ASP A 653 29.45 16.54 -12.65
CA ASP A 653 30.00 17.77 -12.09
C ASP A 653 29.18 18.24 -10.88
N ASP A 654 29.67 19.24 -10.14
CA ASP A 654 28.98 19.91 -9.04
C ASP A 654 28.36 18.95 -8.01
N ILE A 655 29.14 17.96 -7.56
CA ILE A 655 28.70 16.97 -6.56
C ILE A 655 28.62 17.67 -5.20
N ALA A 656 27.50 17.52 -4.50
CA ALA A 656 27.33 17.97 -3.12
C ALA A 656 26.49 17.00 -2.28
N ILE A 657 26.84 16.88 -1.00
CA ILE A 657 26.01 16.22 0.02
C ILE A 657 25.58 17.30 1.01
N THR A 658 24.27 17.52 1.12
CA THR A 658 23.69 18.52 2.02
C THR A 658 22.83 17.84 3.07
N GLY A 659 23.11 18.11 4.34
CA GLY A 659 22.28 17.70 5.46
C GLY A 659 21.30 18.80 5.86
N TYR A 660 20.12 18.40 6.33
CA TYR A 660 19.03 19.26 6.76
C TYR A 660 18.52 18.86 8.15
N THR A 661 18.17 19.85 8.96
CA THR A 661 17.49 19.70 10.25
C THR A 661 16.31 20.65 10.30
N GLY A 662 15.21 20.26 10.95
CA GLY A 662 14.06 21.17 11.12
C GLY A 662 14.44 22.47 11.81
N ASN A 663 13.77 23.57 11.46
CA ASN A 663 13.92 24.84 12.21
C ASN A 663 13.32 24.66 13.60
N THR A 664 14.15 24.50 14.62
CA THR A 664 13.77 24.70 16.02
C THR A 664 13.67 26.20 16.32
N SER A 665 12.73 26.89 15.69
CA SER A 665 12.46 28.31 16.00
C SER A 665 11.01 28.71 15.68
N SER A 666 10.06 28.24 16.49
CA SER A 666 9.04 29.07 17.17
C SER A 666 8.27 28.22 18.21
N PRO A 667 7.81 28.80 19.32
CA PRO A 667 7.47 28.06 20.54
C PRO A 667 6.04 27.53 20.48
N LEU A 668 5.92 26.22 20.35
CA LEU A 668 5.13 25.50 21.34
C LEU A 668 6.16 24.75 22.16
N SER A 669 6.46 25.27 23.34
CA SER A 669 6.87 24.41 24.44
C SER A 669 5.71 23.46 24.68
N VAL A 670 5.62 22.41 23.86
CA VAL A 670 5.11 21.14 24.33
C VAL A 670 6.14 20.74 25.35
N ASP A 671 5.74 20.79 26.62
CA ASP A 671 6.51 20.23 27.71
C ASP A 671 7.05 18.87 27.23
N PRO A 672 8.36 18.57 27.32
CA PRO A 672 8.88 17.25 26.99
C PRO A 672 8.13 16.10 27.72
N ASN A 673 7.37 16.42 28.77
CA ASN A 673 6.46 15.50 29.45
C ASN A 673 5.13 15.20 28.69
N GLU A 674 4.77 15.92 27.63
CA GLU A 674 3.52 15.73 26.87
C GLU A 674 3.66 14.88 25.58
N ILE A 675 4.87 14.44 25.23
CA ILE A 675 5.09 13.30 24.29
C ILE A 675 5.66 12.10 25.06
N ALA A 676 5.17 11.88 26.28
CA ALA A 676 5.44 10.67 27.03
C ALA A 676 4.64 9.52 26.42
N GLY A 677 5.17 8.90 25.36
CA GLY A 677 4.75 7.55 24.99
C GLY A 677 5.03 6.62 26.17
N ASN A 678 4.08 5.82 26.60
CA ASN A 678 4.32 4.86 27.68
C ASN A 678 5.47 3.91 27.32
N TYR A 679 6.08 3.31 28.34
CA TYR A 679 6.88 2.11 28.13
C TYR A 679 5.98 1.03 27.52
N GLU A 680 6.23 0.65 26.27
CA GLU A 680 5.38 -0.31 25.56
C GLU A 680 6.21 -1.25 24.70
N LEU A 681 5.92 -2.54 24.78
CA LEU A 681 6.41 -3.56 23.86
C LEU A 681 5.30 -3.89 22.87
N TYR A 682 5.50 -3.58 21.59
CA TYR A 682 4.50 -3.84 20.56
C TYR A 682 4.52 -5.30 20.12
N GLN A 683 3.37 -5.75 19.61
CA GLN A 683 3.27 -7.03 18.95
C GLN A 683 4.19 -7.06 17.72
N ASN A 684 5.05 -8.09 17.62
CA ASN A 684 5.94 -8.28 16.49
C ASN A 684 5.14 -8.37 15.18
N PHE A 685 5.68 -7.80 14.11
CA PHE A 685 5.06 -7.81 12.79
C PHE A 685 6.06 -8.24 11.71
N PRO A 686 5.70 -9.22 10.85
CA PRO A 686 4.46 -10.02 10.87
C PRO A 686 4.34 -10.95 12.10
N ASN A 687 3.13 -11.38 12.45
CA ASN A 687 2.85 -12.48 13.40
C ASN A 687 1.52 -13.19 13.02
N PRO A 688 1.52 -14.45 12.56
CA PRO A 688 2.67 -15.34 12.42
C PRO A 688 3.73 -14.82 11.43
N PHE A 689 5.00 -15.22 11.62
CA PHE A 689 6.13 -14.78 10.79
C PHE A 689 6.85 -15.94 10.11
N ASN A 690 7.48 -15.67 8.97
CA ASN A 690 8.26 -16.64 8.19
C ASN A 690 9.42 -15.98 7.41
N PRO A 691 10.69 -16.31 7.70
CA PRO A 691 11.22 -16.63 9.03
C PRO A 691 11.55 -15.35 9.83
N GLU A 692 11.23 -14.17 9.31
CA GLU A 692 11.64 -12.89 9.92
C GLU A 692 10.48 -12.04 10.42
N THR A 693 10.71 -11.33 11.51
CA THR A 693 9.77 -10.38 12.10
C THR A 693 10.49 -9.20 12.74
N ASN A 694 9.81 -8.08 12.90
CA ASN A 694 10.32 -6.94 13.65
C ASN A 694 9.56 -6.81 14.98
N ILE A 695 10.31 -6.64 16.06
CA ILE A 695 9.79 -6.36 17.40
C ILE A 695 10.00 -4.86 17.64
N SER A 696 8.90 -4.12 17.74
CA SER A 696 8.94 -2.68 18.01
C SER A 696 8.66 -2.40 19.49
N PHE A 697 9.20 -1.30 20.01
CA PHE A 697 8.96 -0.85 21.38
C PHE A 697 9.09 0.67 21.50
N SER A 698 8.36 1.29 22.42
CA SER A 698 8.47 2.71 22.74
C SER A 698 9.11 2.94 24.10
N ILE A 699 9.95 3.98 24.18
CA ILE A 699 10.46 4.49 25.45
C ILE A 699 10.22 6.01 25.57
N PRO A 700 9.57 6.50 26.64
CA PRO A 700 9.35 7.93 26.94
C PRO A 700 10.63 8.67 27.31
N VAL A 701 11.67 7.95 27.72
CA VAL A 701 12.89 8.51 28.28
C VAL A 701 14.05 7.59 27.98
N LYS A 702 15.24 8.16 27.90
CA LYS A 702 16.47 7.40 27.65
C LYS A 702 16.59 6.25 28.64
N SER A 703 16.76 5.04 28.14
CA SER A 703 16.68 3.82 28.96
C SER A 703 17.62 2.74 28.43
N ASN A 704 18.17 1.90 29.31
CA ASN A 704 18.86 0.68 28.91
C ASN A 704 17.81 -0.40 28.63
N VAL A 705 17.76 -0.92 27.40
CA VAL A 705 16.75 -1.89 26.95
C VAL A 705 17.41 -3.21 26.61
N GLU A 706 16.90 -4.29 27.20
CA GLU A 706 17.25 -5.67 26.91
C GLU A 706 16.03 -6.39 26.30
N ILE A 707 16.17 -6.94 25.09
CA ILE A 707 15.13 -7.75 24.44
C ILE A 707 15.67 -9.16 24.23
N LYS A 708 14.95 -10.15 24.76
CA LYS A 708 15.30 -11.57 24.68
C LYS A 708 14.16 -12.39 24.13
N VAL A 709 14.49 -13.44 23.39
CA VAL A 709 13.54 -14.43 22.86
C VAL A 709 13.66 -15.73 23.65
N TYR A 710 12.53 -16.36 23.92
CA TYR A 710 12.40 -17.61 24.66
C TYR A 710 11.53 -18.61 23.89
N ASP A 711 11.79 -19.90 24.06
CA ASP A 711 10.88 -20.95 23.61
C ASP A 711 9.73 -21.19 24.60
N ILE A 712 8.84 -22.14 24.26
CA ILE A 712 7.69 -22.51 25.11
C ILE A 712 8.09 -23.12 26.47
N MET A 713 9.33 -23.61 26.62
CA MET A 713 9.86 -24.12 27.88
C MET A 713 10.53 -23.02 28.73
N GLY A 714 10.53 -21.77 28.25
CA GLY A 714 11.19 -20.64 28.90
C GLY A 714 12.70 -20.61 28.74
N ARG A 715 13.27 -21.41 27.82
CA ARG A 715 14.71 -21.37 27.53
C ARG A 715 15.02 -20.15 26.67
N GLU A 716 16.02 -19.37 27.07
CA GLU A 716 16.51 -18.23 26.28
C GLU A 716 17.12 -18.76 24.97
N ILE A 717 16.66 -18.20 23.85
CA ILE A 717 17.13 -18.53 22.51
C ILE A 717 18.18 -17.52 22.03
N ILE A 718 17.89 -16.23 22.18
CA ILE A 718 18.77 -15.14 21.74
C ILE A 718 18.45 -13.83 22.45
N THR A 719 19.47 -13.00 22.67
CA THR A 719 19.34 -11.58 23.03
C THR A 719 19.40 -10.74 21.77
N LEU A 720 18.32 -10.03 21.45
CA LEU A 720 18.19 -9.19 20.24
C LEU A 720 18.70 -7.77 20.44
N ALA A 721 18.59 -7.25 21.67
CA ALA A 721 19.09 -5.95 22.05
C ALA A 721 19.54 -5.99 23.51
N ASN A 722 20.60 -5.25 23.82
CA ASN A 722 21.07 -4.96 25.18
C ASN A 722 21.90 -3.69 25.13
N SER A 723 21.23 -2.54 25.01
CA SER A 723 21.89 -1.24 24.80
C SER A 723 21.03 -0.07 25.28
N ILE A 724 21.65 1.10 25.42
CA ILE A 724 20.97 2.34 25.75
C ILE A 724 20.28 2.90 24.50
N TYR A 725 18.97 3.14 24.60
CA TYR A 725 18.16 3.78 23.56
C TYR A 725 17.70 5.17 24.03
N SER A 726 17.61 6.13 23.11
CA SER A 726 17.04 7.46 23.36
C SER A 726 15.51 7.44 23.35
N GLN A 727 14.82 8.42 23.94
CA GLN A 727 13.35 8.56 23.84
C GLN A 727 12.87 8.37 22.39
N GLY A 728 11.77 7.63 22.21
CA GLY A 728 11.15 7.35 20.90
C GLY A 728 10.74 5.90 20.72
N ILE A 729 10.26 5.59 19.51
CA ILE A 729 9.91 4.24 19.06
C ILE A 729 11.13 3.63 18.35
N HIS A 730 11.47 2.41 18.74
CA HIS A 730 12.57 1.62 18.20
C HIS A 730 12.07 0.28 17.68
N SER A 731 12.87 -0.38 16.87
CA SER A 731 12.54 -1.71 16.35
C SER A 731 13.80 -2.56 16.21
N VAL A 732 13.68 -3.84 16.54
CA VAL A 732 14.74 -4.84 16.41
C VAL A 732 14.25 -6.01 15.55
N ARG A 733 15.09 -6.45 14.62
CA ARG A 733 14.79 -7.58 13.73
C ARG A 733 15.09 -8.89 14.42
N PHE A 734 14.19 -9.86 14.26
CA PHE A 734 14.39 -11.25 14.66
C PHE A 734 14.32 -12.17 13.44
N ASP A 735 15.34 -13.00 13.26
CA ASP A 735 15.43 -14.03 12.24
C ASP A 735 15.33 -15.42 12.89
N GLY A 736 14.23 -16.12 12.58
CA GLY A 736 13.91 -17.44 13.08
C GLY A 736 14.32 -18.59 12.16
N THR A 737 15.17 -18.36 11.14
CA THR A 737 15.51 -19.38 10.12
C THR A 737 16.00 -20.71 10.74
N GLY A 738 16.79 -20.63 11.81
CA GLY A 738 17.33 -21.79 12.54
C GLY A 738 16.38 -22.47 13.53
N LEU A 739 15.15 -21.98 13.70
CA LEU A 739 14.20 -22.44 14.73
C LEU A 739 13.06 -23.27 14.13
N SER A 740 12.44 -24.15 14.91
CA SER A 740 11.28 -24.93 14.45
C SER A 740 10.01 -24.06 14.40
N SER A 741 9.06 -24.35 13.50
CA SER A 741 7.72 -23.73 13.56
C SER A 741 7.12 -23.94 14.95
N GLY A 742 6.52 -22.91 15.53
CA GLY A 742 6.02 -22.98 16.90
C GLY A 742 5.79 -21.62 17.55
N ILE A 743 5.41 -21.68 18.83
CA ILE A 743 5.19 -20.50 19.66
C ILE A 743 6.49 -20.13 20.35
N TYR A 744 6.85 -18.86 20.26
CA TYR A 744 7.96 -18.24 20.97
C TYR A 744 7.45 -17.04 21.76
N PHE A 745 8.23 -16.61 22.75
CA PHE A 745 7.96 -15.41 23.52
C PHE A 745 9.14 -14.47 23.38
N TYR A 746 8.89 -13.18 23.38
CA TYR A 746 9.94 -12.19 23.54
C TYR A 746 9.60 -11.29 24.72
N LYS A 747 10.64 -10.98 25.50
CA LYS A 747 10.56 -10.17 26.70
C LYS A 747 11.44 -8.95 26.52
N MET A 748 10.90 -7.79 26.87
CA MET A 748 11.66 -6.58 27.04
C MET A 748 11.85 -6.34 28.54
N ASN A 749 13.09 -6.21 28.99
CA ASN A 749 13.44 -5.63 30.28
C ASN A 749 14.06 -4.27 30.02
N MET A 750 13.74 -3.27 30.84
CA MET A 750 14.33 -1.95 30.66
C MET A 750 14.53 -1.25 31.98
N ILE A 751 15.58 -0.43 32.04
CA ILE A 751 15.95 0.40 33.18
C ILE A 751 16.09 1.84 32.70
N ASN A 752 15.25 2.73 33.23
CA ASN A 752 15.39 4.17 33.04
C ASN A 752 16.76 4.61 33.58
N ILE A 753 17.56 5.31 32.77
CA ILE A 753 18.93 5.67 33.17
C ILE A 753 18.97 6.84 34.16
N GLU A 754 17.90 7.62 34.28
CA GLU A 754 17.80 8.77 35.17
C GLU A 754 17.13 8.40 36.49
N SER A 755 15.95 7.76 36.44
CA SER A 755 15.18 7.42 37.65
C SER A 755 15.52 6.05 38.24
N GLY A 756 16.14 5.16 37.47
CA GLY A 756 16.35 3.75 37.86
C GLY A 756 15.10 2.88 37.82
N GLU A 757 13.96 3.42 37.38
CA GLU A 757 12.70 2.69 37.22
C GLU A 757 12.87 1.51 36.26
N LYS A 758 12.22 0.39 36.58
CA LYS A 758 12.28 -0.83 35.79
C LYS A 758 10.94 -1.14 35.16
N PHE A 759 10.96 -1.48 33.88
CA PHE A 759 9.81 -1.96 33.15
C PHE A 759 10.09 -3.34 32.56
N SER A 760 9.06 -4.19 32.52
CA SER A 760 9.14 -5.51 31.89
C SER A 760 7.80 -5.84 31.23
N ASP A 761 7.84 -6.17 29.94
CA ASP A 761 6.68 -6.71 29.21
C ASP A 761 7.11 -7.93 28.39
N MET A 762 6.16 -8.82 28.11
CA MET A 762 6.36 -10.04 27.35
C MET A 762 5.20 -10.25 26.37
N LYS A 763 5.53 -10.62 25.14
CA LYS A 763 4.56 -10.91 24.09
C LYS A 763 4.86 -12.25 23.43
N LYS A 764 3.83 -12.82 22.81
CA LYS A 764 3.86 -14.11 22.11
C LYS A 764 4.04 -13.89 20.62
N MET A 765 4.88 -14.68 19.96
CA MET A 765 5.01 -14.73 18.49
C MET A 765 4.90 -16.17 17.97
N ILE A 766 4.48 -16.32 16.72
CA ILE A 766 4.22 -17.61 16.07
C ILE A 766 5.11 -17.69 14.83
N LEU A 767 6.09 -18.59 14.83
CA LEU A 767 6.91 -18.89 13.65
C LEU A 767 6.21 -19.98 12.83
N VAL A 768 6.02 -19.74 11.54
CA VAL A 768 5.46 -20.71 10.59
C VAL A 768 6.46 -20.87 9.46
N LYS A 769 7.03 -22.06 9.29
CA LYS A 769 7.86 -22.41 8.13
C LYS A 769 7.00 -22.83 6.94
#